data_AF-A0A535HMC2-F1
#
_entry.id   AF-A0A535HMC2-F1
#
_cell.length_a   1.000
_cell.length_b   1.000
_cell.length_c   1.000
_cell.angle_alpha   90.00
_cell.angle_beta   90.00
_cell.angle_gamma   90.00
#
_symmetry.space_group_name_H-M   'P 1'
#
loop_
_entity.id
_entity.type
_entity.pdbx_description
1 polymer ?
#
loop_
_entity_poly.entity_id
_entity_poly.type
_entity_poly.pdbx_seq_one_letter_code
_entity_poly.pdbx_strand_id
1 'polypeptide(L)'
;MAAPQPVSLTPPDRSLEPVVLTGSQFPGWSAGPEITARAPGPPTNYGTADPQGPAPSPLRSDCYQASPTPDVNGWTDSTNHGDHSCYQSSQLPVRTMPGRTGVDPQSLRGYRWTGKGFQQIPFQVDTRWVHYISNNASGFAFYSGIDQELTYTFDREGFRFSTNRPFDPANPATVCQAQPVGGTVAAADPNKGLIDTDEMALMARDAGSQAPGGARLPGGIVDAQQVAITDPVTGAPSYVYVMRSAPNAKGGYAVPAAFTANNSPYVRYRRDANADLFVYSQSSYSNYGNAGKGPVCNPDGTPAIGQGFKRDATGHIVLDPKTFVQRRPLDNATVTTPRYRFRYDGRWVMDDLQVSADDRGLARGDYGPNIVDRWKARAFQQTPGGKTPCCGYEEEQTNWGGSSILMGERAGPVRIIRATWGADSSTNNVRTEIFYPYEIRYQDNLRVHPIPPLDGIYTQRNMAAGRITRYYNPYVPGGVVVDGINGATLGKLHPNVGPNGISVDSQDKTGAAIRQLNGGNPLTLGSPSTNTTNCPSIGGQVEPCVYGDFDVSDPTFSGPPGELQWEEVDGPWGALVERWTVHQVTPAGTALAAVATNPYYRDDSCFDDGTGNSPGPKLHLRSKDEPSTWGYDPVTHIAMSPAPAGANPVFQRRCWNHHVDGTPNNIAGSPLFDATKPAEKPDPIPNPSFSPQGDIRYYEGDIATHGLHITFVADSDNAQLTTPVDEIDSEQREVVLHGNAGNVGERYGHSSDKPLVTTASSFGSAGPSAALLGARGAQLEAAIATFMLRMRPPQA
;
A
#
# COMPACT_ATOMS: atom_id res chain seq x y z
N MET A 1 -15.81 7.55 29.13
CA MET A 1 -14.51 7.42 28.45
C MET A 1 -13.64 6.51 29.29
N ALA A 2 -13.25 5.36 28.75
CA ALA A 2 -12.20 4.55 29.38
C ALA A 2 -10.89 5.34 29.25
N ALA A 3 -10.15 5.52 30.35
CA ALA A 3 -8.80 6.06 30.23
C ALA A 3 -7.93 5.00 29.55
N PRO A 4 -7.01 5.39 28.64
CA PRO A 4 -6.07 4.44 28.07
C PRO A 4 -5.31 3.76 29.21
N GLN A 5 -4.94 2.49 29.03
CA GLN A 5 -3.98 1.89 29.95
C GLN A 5 -2.72 2.76 30.02
N PRO A 6 -2.13 2.95 31.21
CA PRO A 6 -0.82 3.56 31.29
C PRO A 6 0.14 2.73 30.44
N VAL A 7 0.93 3.41 29.60
CA VAL A 7 1.97 2.80 28.76
C VAL A 7 2.71 1.76 29.59
N SER A 8 2.68 0.51 29.14
CA SER A 8 3.31 -0.56 29.87
C SER A 8 4.82 -0.34 29.87
N LEU A 9 5.49 -0.68 30.97
CA LEU A 9 6.96 -0.78 31.00
C LEU A 9 7.47 -2.01 30.22
N THR A 10 6.61 -2.76 29.54
CA THR A 10 7.00 -3.88 28.68
C THR A 10 8.02 -3.40 27.65
N PRO A 11 9.28 -3.88 27.68
CA PRO A 11 10.25 -3.50 26.68
C PRO A 11 9.81 -4.00 25.30
N PRO A 12 9.96 -3.18 24.24
CA PRO A 12 9.65 -3.64 22.89
C PRO A 12 10.53 -4.82 22.48
N ASP A 13 9.97 -5.76 21.71
CA ASP A 13 10.74 -6.86 21.16
C ASP A 13 11.44 -6.46 19.87
N ARG A 14 12.73 -6.13 20.03
CA ARG A 14 13.58 -5.70 18.93
C ARG A 14 14.02 -6.82 18.01
N SER A 15 13.80 -8.09 18.35
CA SER A 15 14.36 -9.22 17.59
C SER A 15 13.75 -9.39 16.19
N LEU A 16 12.55 -8.84 15.98
CA LEU A 16 11.83 -8.88 14.70
C LEU A 16 12.05 -7.61 13.87
N GLU A 17 12.62 -6.56 14.45
CA GLU A 17 12.72 -5.26 13.81
C GLU A 17 13.81 -5.24 12.73
N PRO A 18 13.51 -4.68 11.55
CA PRO A 18 14.55 -4.34 10.60
C PRO A 18 15.31 -3.09 11.08
N VAL A 19 16.58 -3.05 10.73
CA VAL A 19 17.46 -1.88 10.90
C VAL A 19 17.79 -1.36 9.50
N VAL A 20 17.41 -0.12 9.23
CA VAL A 20 17.70 0.57 7.98
C VAL A 20 18.66 1.72 8.30
N LEU A 21 19.85 1.66 7.72
CA LEU A 21 20.84 2.73 7.78
C LEU A 21 20.77 3.54 6.48
N THR A 22 21.12 4.82 6.53
CA THR A 22 21.19 5.66 5.32
C THR A 22 22.63 5.95 4.93
N GLY A 23 22.89 6.22 3.65
CA GLY A 23 24.22 6.62 3.17
C GLY A 23 24.77 7.86 3.89
N SER A 24 23.89 8.76 4.35
CA SER A 24 24.27 9.95 5.13
C SER A 24 24.94 9.62 6.46
N GLN A 25 24.70 8.43 7.03
CA GLN A 25 25.39 7.94 8.23
C GLN A 25 26.83 7.51 7.94
N PHE A 26 27.23 7.41 6.68
CA PHE A 26 28.56 7.02 6.24
C PHE A 26 29.20 8.15 5.40
N PRO A 27 29.49 9.32 5.98
CA PRO A 27 29.93 10.51 5.23
C PRO A 27 31.29 10.33 4.53
N GLY A 28 32.11 9.36 4.95
CA GLY A 28 33.35 9.00 4.26
C GLY A 28 33.14 8.11 3.03
N TRP A 29 31.95 7.56 2.84
CA TRP A 29 31.58 6.65 1.77
C TRP A 29 30.47 7.19 0.86
N SER A 30 29.64 8.11 1.33
CA SER A 30 28.59 8.76 0.55
C SER A 30 29.12 9.86 -0.37
N ALA A 31 28.54 10.01 -1.56
CA ALA A 31 28.77 11.16 -2.43
C ALA A 31 28.05 12.44 -1.93
N GLY A 32 27.23 12.34 -0.89
CA GLY A 32 26.39 13.42 -0.35
C GLY A 32 24.93 13.33 -0.84
N PRO A 33 24.15 14.40 -0.63
CA PRO A 33 22.77 14.46 -1.07
C PRO A 33 22.69 14.57 -2.60
N GLU A 34 21.57 14.11 -3.15
CA GLU A 34 21.23 14.34 -4.54
C GLU A 34 20.80 15.80 -4.77
N ILE A 35 21.17 16.33 -5.93
CA ILE A 35 20.84 17.68 -6.39
C ILE A 35 20.11 17.54 -7.72
N THR A 36 18.84 17.90 -7.75
CA THR A 36 18.05 17.83 -8.98
C THR A 36 17.08 18.99 -9.07
N ALA A 37 16.69 19.34 -10.30
CA ALA A 37 15.62 20.30 -10.55
C ALA A 37 14.94 19.97 -11.88
N ARG A 38 13.64 20.23 -11.94
CA ARG A 38 12.84 20.24 -13.16
C ARG A 38 11.79 21.35 -13.06
N ALA A 39 11.50 22.01 -14.18
CA ALA A 39 10.39 22.95 -14.26
C ALA A 39 9.02 22.22 -14.22
N PRO A 40 7.98 22.82 -13.62
CA PRO A 40 6.62 22.24 -13.61
C PRO A 40 6.08 21.99 -15.00
N GLY A 41 5.36 20.88 -15.14
CA GLY A 41 4.58 20.58 -16.32
C GLY A 41 3.30 21.43 -16.34
N PRO A 42 2.82 21.86 -17.53
CA PRO A 42 1.48 22.44 -17.64
C PRO A 42 0.42 21.39 -17.27
N PRO A 43 -0.68 21.76 -16.59
CA PRO A 43 -1.82 20.88 -16.37
C PRO A 43 -2.26 20.24 -17.69
N THR A 44 -2.32 18.91 -17.73
CA THR A 44 -2.61 18.17 -18.96
C THR A 44 -3.94 17.43 -18.84
N ASN A 45 -4.79 17.60 -19.86
CA ASN A 45 -5.96 16.77 -20.10
C ASN A 45 -6.16 16.66 -21.62
N TYR A 46 -5.54 15.64 -22.21
CA TYR A 46 -5.55 15.44 -23.67
C TYR A 46 -6.94 15.22 -24.26
N GLY A 47 -7.92 14.80 -23.45
CA GLY A 47 -9.32 14.71 -23.87
C GLY A 47 -9.94 16.08 -24.18
N THR A 48 -9.35 17.17 -23.67
CA THR A 48 -9.83 18.54 -23.86
C THR A 48 -8.94 19.33 -24.82
N ALA A 49 -7.62 19.28 -24.64
CA ALA A 49 -6.65 19.99 -25.48
C ALA A 49 -5.26 19.34 -25.39
N ASP A 50 -4.39 19.58 -26.38
CA ASP A 50 -2.96 19.28 -26.29
C ASP A 50 -2.18 20.55 -25.86
N PRO A 51 -2.00 20.79 -24.54
CA PRO A 51 -1.24 21.93 -24.05
C PRO A 51 0.27 21.77 -24.27
N GLN A 52 0.77 20.56 -24.55
CA GLN A 52 2.20 20.29 -24.72
C GLN A 52 2.68 20.57 -26.15
N GLY A 53 1.84 20.37 -27.16
CA GLY A 53 2.13 20.69 -28.56
C GLY A 53 2.68 22.10 -28.80
N PRO A 54 2.07 23.17 -28.25
CA PRO A 54 2.58 24.53 -28.37
C PRO A 54 3.68 24.89 -27.34
N ALA A 55 3.92 24.08 -26.31
CA ALA A 55 4.90 24.39 -25.26
C ALA A 55 6.36 24.31 -25.80
N PRO A 56 7.32 25.09 -25.31
CA PRO A 56 8.75 24.90 -25.60
C PRO A 56 9.22 23.50 -25.17
N SER A 57 10.18 22.90 -25.90
CA SER A 57 10.64 21.52 -25.61
C SER A 57 11.09 21.28 -24.17
N PRO A 58 11.76 22.21 -23.45
CA PRO A 58 12.14 21.98 -22.05
C PRO A 58 10.96 21.94 -21.07
N LEU A 59 9.76 22.37 -21.48
CA LEU A 59 8.56 22.36 -20.65
C LEU A 59 7.59 21.22 -21.01
N ARG A 60 7.95 20.41 -22.01
CA ARG A 60 7.19 19.21 -22.38
C ARG A 60 7.59 18.03 -21.50
N SER A 61 6.71 17.05 -21.44
CA SER A 61 7.04 15.71 -20.99
C SER A 61 8.12 15.10 -21.89
N ASP A 62 9.06 14.40 -21.30
CA ASP A 62 10.08 13.61 -21.98
C ASP A 62 9.48 12.44 -22.78
N CYS A 63 8.24 12.03 -22.45
CA CYS A 63 7.51 10.98 -23.16
C CYS A 63 6.51 11.52 -24.19
N TYR A 64 6.32 12.85 -24.29
CA TYR A 64 5.41 13.43 -25.26
C TYR A 64 5.87 13.20 -26.70
N GLN A 65 4.98 12.65 -27.53
CA GLN A 65 5.18 12.46 -28.96
C GLN A 65 4.13 13.24 -29.74
N ALA A 66 4.55 14.28 -30.49
CA ALA A 66 3.64 15.06 -31.33
C ALA A 66 2.91 14.18 -32.38
N SER A 67 3.60 13.18 -32.90
CA SER A 67 3.07 12.18 -33.83
C SER A 67 3.58 10.80 -33.43
N PRO A 68 2.87 10.07 -32.55
CA PRO A 68 3.30 8.75 -32.10
C PRO A 68 3.41 7.77 -33.26
N THR A 69 4.43 6.90 -33.24
CA THR A 69 4.54 5.81 -34.21
C THR A 69 3.58 4.68 -33.86
N PRO A 70 3.01 3.96 -34.84
CA PRO A 70 2.25 2.74 -34.56
C PRO A 70 3.10 1.72 -33.79
N ASP A 71 2.48 1.01 -32.86
CA ASP A 71 3.09 -0.13 -32.17
C ASP A 71 3.31 -1.31 -33.13
N VAL A 72 3.89 -2.40 -32.62
CA VAL A 72 4.22 -3.59 -33.44
C VAL A 72 2.99 -4.29 -34.05
N ASN A 73 1.79 -3.95 -33.60
CA ASN A 73 0.52 -4.47 -34.11
C ASN A 73 -0.33 -3.39 -34.80
N GLY A 74 0.23 -2.20 -35.03
CA GLY A 74 -0.36 -1.12 -35.82
C GLY A 74 -1.26 -0.15 -35.04
N TRP A 75 -1.28 -0.18 -33.70
CA TRP A 75 -2.03 0.81 -32.91
C TRP A 75 -1.21 2.09 -32.70
N THR A 76 -1.84 3.25 -32.87
CA THR A 76 -1.22 4.56 -32.62
C THR A 76 -1.95 5.30 -31.51
N ASP A 77 -1.21 5.78 -30.52
CA ASP A 77 -1.75 6.57 -29.41
C ASP A 77 -1.86 8.07 -29.73
N SER A 78 -2.48 8.43 -30.85
CA SER A 78 -2.51 9.84 -31.29
C SER A 78 -3.29 10.76 -30.36
N THR A 79 -4.14 10.22 -29.48
CA THR A 79 -4.92 11.00 -28.53
C THR A 79 -4.12 11.37 -27.28
N ASN A 80 -3.29 10.49 -26.74
CA ASN A 80 -2.53 10.78 -25.51
C ASN A 80 -1.04 10.98 -25.75
N HIS A 81 -0.63 11.06 -27.03
CA HIS A 81 0.74 11.36 -27.43
C HIS A 81 1.79 10.37 -26.88
N GLY A 82 1.39 9.15 -26.52
CA GLY A 82 2.24 8.15 -25.90
C GLY A 82 2.70 8.51 -24.47
N ASP A 83 2.14 9.56 -23.86
CA ASP A 83 2.60 10.16 -22.60
C ASP A 83 1.98 9.47 -21.36
N HIS A 84 2.05 8.14 -21.35
CA HIS A 84 1.58 7.27 -20.26
C HIS A 84 2.70 7.04 -19.24
N SER A 85 2.41 7.17 -17.93
CA SER A 85 3.32 6.83 -16.81
C SER A 85 4.81 7.03 -17.12
N CYS A 86 5.23 8.29 -17.20
CA CYS A 86 6.57 8.69 -17.66
C CYS A 86 7.53 9.04 -16.52
N TYR A 87 8.76 8.50 -16.57
CA TYR A 87 9.89 9.08 -15.86
C TYR A 87 10.46 10.25 -16.64
N GLN A 88 10.54 11.39 -15.97
CA GLN A 88 11.03 12.66 -16.48
C GLN A 88 12.47 12.90 -15.98
N SER A 89 13.29 13.48 -16.84
CA SER A 89 14.69 13.78 -16.54
C SER A 89 14.86 15.01 -15.64
N SER A 90 15.92 14.99 -14.83
CA SER A 90 16.45 16.19 -14.21
C SER A 90 16.98 17.13 -15.29
N GLN A 91 16.68 18.42 -15.15
CA GLN A 91 17.19 19.48 -16.05
C GLN A 91 18.55 20.04 -15.59
N LEU A 92 19.06 19.55 -14.46
CA LEU A 92 20.44 19.84 -14.04
C LEU A 92 21.42 18.84 -14.65
N PRO A 93 22.61 19.29 -15.10
CA PRO A 93 23.63 18.43 -15.70
C PRO A 93 24.41 17.60 -14.69
N VAL A 94 24.20 17.84 -13.39
CA VAL A 94 24.84 17.14 -12.27
C VAL A 94 23.76 16.68 -11.30
N ARG A 95 23.96 15.50 -10.70
CA ARG A 95 23.08 14.95 -9.65
C ARG A 95 23.72 14.85 -8.27
N THR A 96 25.04 14.85 -8.18
CA THR A 96 25.75 14.86 -6.90
C THR A 96 26.76 16.00 -6.85
N MET A 97 27.21 16.34 -5.64
CA MET A 97 28.22 17.39 -5.47
C MET A 97 29.50 17.08 -6.26
N PRO A 98 29.99 18.00 -7.12
CA PRO A 98 31.23 17.80 -7.86
C PRO A 98 32.42 17.48 -6.94
N GLY A 99 33.22 16.48 -7.32
CA GLY A 99 34.41 16.08 -6.57
C GLY A 99 34.15 15.09 -5.42
N ARG A 100 32.90 14.69 -5.18
CA ARG A 100 32.56 13.56 -4.31
C ARG A 100 32.16 12.35 -5.15
N THR A 101 32.64 11.17 -4.74
CA THR A 101 32.29 9.89 -5.37
C THR A 101 31.91 8.92 -4.27
N GLY A 102 30.73 8.32 -4.39
CA GLY A 102 30.27 7.31 -3.46
C GLY A 102 31.07 6.00 -3.63
N VAL A 103 31.15 5.20 -2.58
CA VAL A 103 31.58 3.80 -2.72
C VAL A 103 30.56 3.04 -3.56
N ASP A 104 30.98 2.08 -4.38
CA ASP A 104 30.03 1.25 -5.11
C ASP A 104 29.17 0.43 -4.11
N PRO A 105 27.82 0.57 -4.11
CA PRO A 105 26.91 -0.19 -3.28
C PRO A 105 27.15 -1.71 -3.32
N GLN A 106 27.49 -2.25 -4.49
CA GLN A 106 27.75 -3.68 -4.67
C GLN A 106 29.02 -4.17 -3.97
N SER A 107 29.88 -3.26 -3.51
CA SER A 107 31.10 -3.59 -2.75
C SER A 107 30.84 -3.87 -1.26
N LEU A 108 29.68 -3.48 -0.74
CA LEU A 108 29.39 -3.47 0.70
C LEU A 108 28.83 -4.81 1.19
N ARG A 109 29.22 -5.20 2.41
CA ARG A 109 28.82 -6.45 3.08
C ARG A 109 28.50 -6.17 4.54
N GLY A 110 27.46 -6.79 5.07
CA GLY A 110 27.17 -6.79 6.51
C GLY A 110 27.87 -7.94 7.21
N TYR A 111 28.38 -7.69 8.40
CA TYR A 111 29.04 -8.66 9.27
C TYR A 111 28.61 -8.52 10.72
N ARG A 112 28.66 -9.64 11.44
CA ARG A 112 28.65 -9.67 12.92
C ARG A 112 29.95 -10.23 13.46
N TRP A 113 30.28 -9.87 14.69
CA TRP A 113 31.37 -10.49 15.43
C TRP A 113 30.87 -11.71 16.22
N THR A 114 31.59 -12.82 16.11
CA THR A 114 31.22 -14.11 16.73
C THR A 114 32.01 -14.44 18.00
N GLY A 115 32.84 -13.51 18.50
CA GLY A 115 33.83 -13.77 19.55
C GLY A 115 35.18 -14.25 19.02
N LYS A 116 35.21 -14.87 17.83
CA LYS A 116 36.44 -15.39 17.19
C LYS A 116 36.79 -14.72 15.87
N GLY A 117 35.78 -14.23 15.15
CA GLY A 117 35.95 -13.67 13.82
C GLY A 117 34.66 -13.02 13.30
N PHE A 118 34.81 -12.32 12.18
CA PHE A 118 33.68 -11.74 11.46
C PHE A 118 32.98 -12.78 10.60
N GLN A 119 31.65 -12.81 10.67
CA GLN A 119 30.77 -13.65 9.85
C GLN A 119 29.80 -12.77 9.08
N GLN A 120 29.65 -13.00 7.77
CA GLN A 120 28.65 -12.27 6.99
C GLN A 120 27.24 -12.54 7.53
N ILE A 121 26.41 -11.51 7.51
CA ILE A 121 24.96 -11.57 7.80
C ILE A 121 24.19 -11.18 6.54
N PRO A 122 22.89 -11.53 6.44
CA PRO A 122 22.03 -10.96 5.41
C PRO A 122 22.10 -9.43 5.46
N PHE A 123 22.43 -8.82 4.33
CA PHE A 123 22.65 -7.39 4.22
C PHE A 123 22.30 -6.96 2.81
N GLN A 124 21.57 -5.87 2.69
CA GLN A 124 21.03 -5.38 1.44
C GLN A 124 21.29 -3.89 1.32
N VAL A 125 21.82 -3.47 0.16
CA VAL A 125 21.93 -2.06 -0.18
C VAL A 125 20.89 -1.76 -1.26
N ASP A 126 20.01 -0.81 -0.98
CA ASP A 126 18.95 -0.36 -1.85
C ASP A 126 19.22 1.09 -2.22
N THR A 127 19.60 1.31 -3.48
CA THR A 127 19.85 2.67 -3.96
C THR A 127 18.53 3.40 -4.15
N ARG A 128 18.48 4.66 -3.71
CA ARG A 128 17.29 5.52 -3.80
C ARG A 128 17.68 6.86 -4.37
N TRP A 129 16.94 7.31 -5.37
CA TRP A 129 17.20 8.58 -6.04
C TRP A 129 15.90 9.23 -6.48
N VAL A 130 15.99 10.51 -6.79
CA VAL A 130 14.87 11.35 -7.14
C VAL A 130 14.50 11.17 -8.61
N HIS A 131 13.33 10.60 -8.80
CA HIS A 131 12.59 10.57 -10.05
C HIS A 131 11.73 11.83 -10.17
N TYR A 132 11.43 12.20 -11.40
CA TYR A 132 10.24 13.01 -11.66
C TYR A 132 9.27 12.12 -12.41
N ILE A 133 8.01 12.08 -11.97
CA ILE A 133 6.99 11.19 -12.49
C ILE A 133 5.83 12.00 -13.04
N SER A 134 5.18 11.50 -14.08
CA SER A 134 3.97 12.11 -14.62
C SER A 134 3.06 11.08 -15.26
N ASN A 135 1.75 11.27 -15.10
CA ASN A 135 0.74 10.42 -15.71
C ASN A 135 -0.19 11.21 -16.66
N ASN A 136 0.41 12.00 -17.55
CA ASN A 136 -0.26 13.01 -18.38
C ASN A 136 -1.37 12.47 -19.29
N ALA A 137 -1.33 11.18 -19.64
CA ALA A 137 -2.38 10.52 -20.40
C ALA A 137 -3.72 10.39 -19.64
N SER A 138 -3.74 10.58 -18.32
CA SER A 138 -4.97 10.52 -17.53
C SER A 138 -5.83 11.78 -17.71
N GLY A 139 -7.15 11.61 -17.73
CA GLY A 139 -8.11 12.71 -17.66
C GLY A 139 -8.06 13.50 -16.35
N PHE A 140 -7.38 13.00 -15.32
CA PHE A 140 -7.16 13.66 -14.03
C PHE A 140 -5.73 14.20 -13.88
N ALA A 141 -4.88 14.06 -14.89
CA ALA A 141 -3.49 14.52 -14.84
C ALA A 141 -3.36 16.05 -14.70
N PHE A 142 -4.45 16.80 -14.86
CA PHE A 142 -4.48 18.23 -14.62
C PHE A 142 -4.26 18.60 -13.15
N TYR A 143 -4.53 17.67 -12.22
CA TYR A 143 -4.24 17.84 -10.79
C TYR A 143 -2.80 17.43 -10.42
N SER A 144 -2.24 16.41 -11.07
CA SER A 144 -0.93 15.87 -10.63
C SER A 144 0.26 16.38 -11.43
N GLY A 145 0.12 16.64 -12.74
CA GLY A 145 1.22 17.15 -13.58
C GLY A 145 2.53 16.32 -13.49
N ILE A 146 3.65 17.02 -13.26
CA ILE A 146 4.97 16.40 -13.08
C ILE A 146 5.40 16.58 -11.62
N ASP A 147 5.57 15.47 -10.91
CA ASP A 147 5.96 15.46 -9.50
C ASP A 147 7.35 14.90 -9.28
N GLN A 148 8.05 15.44 -8.28
CA GLN A 148 9.24 14.80 -7.73
C GLN A 148 8.84 13.56 -6.91
N GLU A 149 9.62 12.48 -6.97
CA GLU A 149 9.39 11.25 -6.21
C GLU A 149 10.72 10.60 -5.83
N LEU A 150 10.95 10.37 -4.52
CA LEU A 150 12.14 9.66 -4.04
C LEU A 150 11.84 8.17 -3.88
N THR A 151 12.19 7.38 -4.89
CA THR A 151 11.95 5.93 -4.88
C THR A 151 13.23 5.13 -5.19
N TYR A 152 13.09 3.82 -5.31
CA TYR A 152 14.21 2.88 -5.38
C TYR A 152 14.67 2.63 -6.81
N THR A 153 15.94 2.23 -6.96
CA THR A 153 16.38 1.53 -8.17
C THR A 153 15.82 0.11 -8.17
N PHE A 154 14.89 -0.16 -9.08
CA PHE A 154 14.21 -1.45 -9.18
C PHE A 154 14.97 -2.46 -10.05
N ASP A 155 14.71 -3.75 -9.82
CA ASP A 155 15.17 -4.83 -10.70
C ASP A 155 14.31 -4.91 -11.98
N ARG A 156 13.04 -4.52 -11.86
CA ARG A 156 12.07 -4.41 -12.94
C ARG A 156 11.13 -3.24 -12.68
N GLU A 157 10.87 -2.43 -13.70
CA GLU A 157 9.91 -1.33 -13.72
C GLU A 157 8.69 -1.71 -14.58
N GLY A 158 7.54 -1.95 -13.95
CA GLY A 158 6.38 -2.53 -14.62
C GLY A 158 5.76 -1.63 -15.68
N PHE A 159 5.77 -0.31 -15.47
CA PHE A 159 5.24 0.68 -16.42
C PHE A 159 5.98 0.71 -17.77
N ARG A 160 7.21 0.16 -17.84
CA ARG A 160 7.93 0.02 -19.12
C ARG A 160 7.41 -1.11 -20.00
N PHE A 161 6.66 -2.05 -19.43
CA PHE A 161 6.12 -3.22 -20.12
C PHE A 161 4.79 -2.88 -20.79
N SER A 162 4.81 -1.89 -21.69
CA SER A 162 3.61 -1.36 -22.36
C SER A 162 3.46 -1.82 -23.81
N THR A 163 4.47 -2.47 -24.42
CA THR A 163 4.37 -3.03 -25.77
C THR A 163 4.09 -4.54 -25.76
N ASN A 164 3.56 -5.08 -26.86
CA ASN A 164 3.21 -6.49 -27.04
C ASN A 164 4.26 -7.24 -27.84
N ARG A 165 4.17 -8.57 -27.82
CA ARG A 165 4.71 -9.38 -28.93
C ARG A 165 3.92 -9.14 -30.22
N PRO A 166 4.52 -9.38 -31.40
CA PRO A 166 3.78 -9.43 -32.66
C PRO A 166 2.69 -10.51 -32.64
N PHE A 167 1.55 -10.22 -33.27
CA PHE A 167 0.48 -11.18 -33.44
C PHE A 167 0.92 -12.39 -34.29
N ASP A 168 0.57 -13.59 -33.82
CA ASP A 168 0.80 -14.87 -34.51
C ASP A 168 -0.55 -15.59 -34.69
N PRO A 169 -1.04 -15.79 -35.94
CA PRO A 169 -2.28 -16.52 -36.18
C PRO A 169 -2.27 -17.98 -35.67
N ALA A 170 -1.10 -18.61 -35.55
CA ALA A 170 -0.98 -19.98 -35.02
C ALA A 170 -1.05 -20.01 -33.49
N ASN A 171 -0.70 -18.92 -32.82
CA ASN A 171 -0.86 -18.74 -31.38
C ASN A 171 -1.34 -17.31 -31.04
N PRO A 172 -2.64 -17.01 -31.25
CA PRO A 172 -3.18 -15.66 -31.12
C PRO A 172 -2.94 -15.01 -29.75
N ALA A 173 -2.84 -15.80 -28.68
CA ALA A 173 -2.62 -15.32 -27.32
C ALA A 173 -1.20 -14.75 -27.09
N THR A 174 -0.21 -15.09 -27.92
CA THR A 174 1.17 -14.62 -27.74
C THR A 174 1.26 -13.10 -27.75
N VAL A 175 0.37 -12.44 -28.52
CA VAL A 175 0.29 -10.97 -28.61
C VAL A 175 0.00 -10.35 -27.24
N CYS A 176 -0.70 -11.04 -26.33
CA CYS A 176 -1.01 -10.51 -25.00
C CYS A 176 0.21 -10.50 -24.06
N GLN A 177 1.35 -11.06 -24.44
CA GLN A 177 2.54 -11.04 -23.59
C GLN A 177 3.15 -9.63 -23.58
N ALA A 178 3.27 -9.05 -22.39
CA ALA A 178 3.92 -7.76 -22.18
C ALA A 178 5.43 -7.82 -22.43
N GLN A 179 5.94 -6.77 -23.06
CA GLN A 179 7.35 -6.60 -23.37
C GLN A 179 7.80 -5.18 -23.01
N PRO A 180 9.05 -5.02 -22.55
CA PRO A 180 9.61 -3.70 -22.27
C PRO A 180 9.83 -2.91 -23.55
N VAL A 181 9.41 -1.65 -23.57
CA VAL A 181 9.70 -0.74 -24.68
C VAL A 181 11.22 -0.58 -24.82
N GLY A 182 11.73 -0.76 -26.04
CA GLY A 182 13.16 -0.66 -26.33
C GLY A 182 14.05 -1.68 -25.59
N GLY A 183 13.48 -2.74 -25.01
CA GLY A 183 14.23 -3.73 -24.24
C GLY A 183 14.67 -3.27 -22.83
N THR A 184 14.28 -2.05 -22.42
CA THR A 184 14.67 -1.49 -21.12
C THR A 184 13.72 -1.95 -20.04
N VAL A 185 14.21 -2.78 -19.11
CA VAL A 185 13.38 -3.37 -18.04
C VAL A 185 13.35 -2.55 -16.75
N ALA A 186 14.33 -1.69 -16.52
CA ALA A 186 14.41 -0.77 -15.37
C ALA A 186 15.39 0.38 -15.68
N ALA A 187 15.25 1.52 -15.00
CA ALA A 187 16.22 2.61 -15.08
C ALA A 187 17.48 2.27 -14.28
N ALA A 188 18.65 2.61 -14.83
CA ALA A 188 19.88 2.58 -14.06
C ALA A 188 19.93 3.78 -13.10
N ASP A 189 20.51 3.58 -11.92
CA ASP A 189 20.81 4.67 -11.00
C ASP A 189 21.75 5.68 -11.69
N PRO A 190 21.32 6.96 -11.85
CA PRO A 190 22.16 7.97 -12.46
C PRO A 190 23.26 8.49 -11.53
N ASN A 191 23.20 8.17 -10.23
CA ASN A 191 24.19 8.57 -9.24
C ASN A 191 25.39 7.60 -9.22
N LYS A 192 26.60 8.17 -9.11
CA LYS A 192 27.83 7.38 -9.09
C LYS A 192 28.16 6.93 -7.66
N GLY A 193 27.77 5.70 -7.35
CA GLY A 193 28.03 5.07 -6.06
C GLY A 193 27.04 5.53 -4.99
N LEU A 194 27.31 5.15 -3.74
CA LEU A 194 26.47 5.41 -2.58
C LEU A 194 26.21 6.91 -2.38
N ILE A 195 24.97 7.30 -2.17
CA ILE A 195 24.52 8.66 -1.83
C ILE A 195 23.72 8.70 -0.52
N ASP A 196 23.39 9.89 -0.03
CA ASP A 196 22.81 10.07 1.31
C ASP A 196 21.45 9.38 1.51
N THR A 197 20.67 9.25 0.43
CA THR A 197 19.33 8.65 0.40
C THR A 197 19.35 7.13 0.30
N ASP A 198 20.49 6.52 -0.06
CA ASP A 198 20.59 5.07 -0.19
C ASP A 198 20.41 4.37 1.15
N GLU A 199 19.74 3.23 1.12
CA GLU A 199 19.41 2.47 2.31
C GLU A 199 20.26 1.20 2.42
N MET A 200 20.66 0.88 3.64
CA MET A 200 21.40 -0.33 4.00
C MET A 200 20.61 -1.09 5.06
N ALA A 201 19.93 -2.15 4.64
CA ALA A 201 19.00 -2.92 5.45
C ALA A 201 19.62 -4.21 5.99
N LEU A 202 19.28 -4.54 7.25
CA LEU A 202 19.59 -5.78 7.96
C LEU A 202 18.53 -6.03 9.05
N MET A 203 18.56 -7.18 9.72
CA MET A 203 17.66 -7.46 10.87
C MET A 203 18.39 -7.23 12.19
N ALA A 204 17.76 -6.60 13.19
CA ALA A 204 18.39 -6.30 14.47
C ALA A 204 18.95 -7.56 15.17
N ARG A 205 18.25 -8.69 15.05
CA ARG A 205 18.69 -10.02 15.54
C ARG A 205 20.02 -10.53 14.97
N ASP A 206 20.50 -9.97 13.87
CA ASP A 206 21.78 -10.35 13.28
C ASP A 206 22.98 -9.65 13.93
N ALA A 207 22.73 -8.65 14.77
CA ALA A 207 23.75 -7.97 15.55
C ALA A 207 24.42 -8.89 16.57
N GLY A 208 25.67 -8.60 16.89
CA GLY A 208 26.47 -9.35 17.84
C GLY A 208 27.08 -8.47 18.92
N SER A 209 28.00 -9.05 19.69
CA SER A 209 28.83 -8.28 20.62
C SER A 209 29.80 -7.38 19.86
N GLN A 210 30.36 -6.38 20.54
CA GLN A 210 31.41 -5.55 19.95
C GLN A 210 32.66 -6.38 19.62
N ALA A 211 33.22 -6.20 18.43
CA ALA A 211 34.54 -6.69 18.07
C ALA A 211 35.65 -5.86 18.76
N PRO A 212 36.76 -6.49 19.18
CA PRO A 212 37.93 -5.76 19.65
C PRO A 212 38.48 -4.82 18.58
N GLY A 213 38.95 -3.63 18.94
CA GLY A 213 39.41 -2.61 17.97
C GLY A 213 40.56 -3.01 17.04
N GLY A 214 41.31 -4.07 17.39
CA GLY A 214 42.36 -4.67 16.55
C GLY A 214 41.97 -5.98 15.88
N ALA A 215 40.69 -6.34 15.85
CA ALA A 215 40.24 -7.58 15.23
C ALA A 215 40.58 -7.60 13.74
N ARG A 216 41.19 -8.71 13.29
CA ARG A 216 41.60 -8.87 11.90
C ARG A 216 40.37 -8.91 10.97
N LEU A 217 40.35 -8.01 9.99
CA LEU A 217 39.33 -8.01 8.93
C LEU A 217 39.43 -9.28 8.06
N PRO A 218 38.31 -9.77 7.50
CA PRO A 218 38.33 -10.85 6.52
C PRO A 218 39.23 -10.51 5.32
N GLY A 219 39.90 -11.53 4.76
CA GLY A 219 40.75 -11.33 3.58
C GLY A 219 39.95 -10.75 2.41
N GLY A 220 40.48 -9.71 1.75
CA GLY A 220 39.83 -9.02 0.64
C GLY A 220 38.93 -7.84 1.04
N ILE A 221 38.73 -7.60 2.35
CA ILE A 221 38.12 -6.36 2.85
C ILE A 221 39.17 -5.25 2.92
N VAL A 222 38.83 -4.06 2.45
CA VAL A 222 39.74 -2.89 2.38
C VAL A 222 39.36 -1.77 3.32
N ASP A 223 38.11 -1.75 3.79
CA ASP A 223 37.61 -0.73 4.71
C ASP A 223 36.42 -1.28 5.52
N ALA A 224 36.21 -0.74 6.72
CA ALA A 224 35.17 -1.21 7.64
C ALA A 224 34.61 -0.09 8.52
N GLN A 225 33.31 -0.13 8.72
CA GLN A 225 32.56 0.76 9.61
C GLN A 225 31.84 -0.11 10.64
N GLN A 226 31.95 0.26 11.91
CA GLN A 226 31.18 -0.32 13.01
C GLN A 226 29.90 0.49 13.18
N VAL A 227 28.79 -0.20 13.33
CA VAL A 227 27.48 0.39 13.62
C VAL A 227 27.02 -0.12 14.98
N ALA A 228 26.86 0.81 15.93
CA ALA A 228 26.17 0.55 17.18
C ALA A 228 24.66 0.66 16.96
N ILE A 229 23.91 -0.36 17.34
CA ILE A 229 22.45 -0.41 17.33
C ILE A 229 22.01 -0.38 18.79
N THR A 230 21.42 0.74 19.23
CA THR A 230 21.04 0.98 20.62
C THR A 230 19.53 1.01 20.76
N ASP A 231 18.99 0.20 21.65
CA ASP A 231 17.59 0.31 22.06
C ASP A 231 17.43 1.49 23.02
N PRO A 232 16.65 2.54 22.67
CA PRO A 232 16.51 3.72 23.52
C PRO A 232 15.80 3.42 24.85
N VAL A 233 15.07 2.30 24.96
CA VAL A 233 14.36 1.92 26.18
C VAL A 233 15.32 1.29 27.20
N THR A 234 16.20 0.40 26.76
CA THR A 234 17.12 -0.33 27.64
C THR A 234 18.52 0.27 27.70
N GLY A 235 18.90 1.09 26.72
CA GLY A 235 20.25 1.65 26.56
C GLY A 235 21.30 0.62 26.14
N ALA A 236 20.92 -0.64 25.89
CA ALA A 236 21.85 -1.70 25.55
C ALA A 236 22.26 -1.63 24.07
N PRO A 237 23.57 -1.56 23.75
CA PRO A 237 24.03 -1.61 22.37
C PRO A 237 24.29 -3.04 21.89
N SER A 238 23.99 -3.29 20.63
CA SER A 238 24.49 -4.41 19.84
C SER A 238 25.25 -3.86 18.62
N TYR A 239 26.05 -4.71 17.97
CA TYR A 239 26.97 -4.24 16.93
C TYR A 239 26.89 -5.06 15.65
N VAL A 240 26.87 -4.33 14.53
CA VAL A 240 27.11 -4.86 13.19
C VAL A 240 28.24 -4.08 12.54
N TYR A 241 28.76 -4.64 11.45
CA TYR A 241 29.89 -4.07 10.72
C TYR A 241 29.54 -4.03 9.24
N VAL A 242 29.58 -2.84 8.64
CA VAL A 242 29.49 -2.68 7.19
C VAL A 242 30.93 -2.63 6.67
N MET A 243 31.27 -3.52 5.76
CA MET A 243 32.63 -3.70 5.27
C MET A 243 32.68 -3.64 3.75
N ARG A 244 33.71 -2.96 3.22
CA ARG A 244 33.93 -2.77 1.79
C ARG A 244 34.88 -3.83 1.24
N SER A 245 34.44 -4.59 0.26
CA SER A 245 35.30 -5.51 -0.49
C SER A 245 36.17 -4.79 -1.51
N ALA A 246 37.41 -5.23 -1.67
CA ALA A 246 38.26 -4.86 -2.80
C ALA A 246 37.60 -5.29 -4.13
N PRO A 247 37.79 -4.53 -5.22
CA PRO A 247 37.50 -5.01 -6.56
C PRO A 247 38.32 -6.25 -6.91
N ASN A 248 37.75 -7.14 -7.72
CA ASN A 248 38.44 -8.29 -8.28
C ASN A 248 38.95 -7.97 -9.69
N ALA A 249 40.18 -8.39 -10.03
CA ALA A 249 40.77 -8.20 -11.36
C ALA A 249 39.95 -8.82 -12.50
N LYS A 250 39.10 -9.82 -12.21
CA LYS A 250 38.22 -10.47 -13.19
C LYS A 250 36.80 -9.88 -13.25
N GLY A 251 36.58 -8.74 -12.59
CA GLY A 251 35.25 -8.14 -12.40
C GLY A 251 34.59 -8.60 -11.09
N GLY A 252 33.71 -7.76 -10.55
CA GLY A 252 33.08 -7.97 -9.24
C GLY A 252 34.02 -7.70 -8.07
N TYR A 253 33.85 -8.46 -6.98
CA TYR A 253 34.45 -8.18 -5.68
C TYR A 253 35.22 -9.37 -5.12
N ALA A 254 36.35 -9.10 -4.45
CA ALA A 254 37.21 -10.12 -3.84
C ALA A 254 36.47 -10.97 -2.80
N VAL A 255 35.54 -10.35 -2.06
CA VAL A 255 34.64 -11.02 -1.14
C VAL A 255 33.22 -11.02 -1.73
N PRO A 256 32.70 -12.17 -2.18
CA PRO A 256 31.33 -12.26 -2.68
C PRO A 256 30.32 -12.06 -1.54
N ALA A 257 29.11 -11.63 -1.89
CA ALA A 257 28.00 -11.60 -0.95
C ALA A 257 27.58 -13.06 -0.63
N ALA A 258 27.51 -13.40 0.66
CA ALA A 258 27.06 -14.71 1.09
C ALA A 258 25.55 -14.90 0.92
N PHE A 259 24.80 -13.80 0.92
CA PHE A 259 23.35 -13.77 0.80
C PHE A 259 22.94 -12.86 -0.37
N THR A 260 21.98 -13.33 -1.14
CA THR A 260 21.36 -12.69 -2.32
C THR A 260 19.87 -12.96 -2.27
N ALA A 261 19.07 -12.37 -3.16
CA ALA A 261 17.65 -12.71 -3.29
C ALA A 261 17.41 -14.22 -3.50
N ASN A 262 18.28 -14.89 -4.28
CA ASN A 262 18.13 -16.31 -4.64
C ASN A 262 18.31 -17.27 -3.46
N ASN A 263 19.12 -16.90 -2.46
CA ASN A 263 19.39 -17.72 -1.28
C ASN A 263 19.05 -16.98 0.02
N SER A 264 18.12 -16.02 -0.04
CA SER A 264 17.68 -15.30 1.15
C SER A 264 17.13 -16.26 2.21
N PRO A 265 17.56 -16.12 3.48
CA PRO A 265 16.93 -16.82 4.60
C PRO A 265 15.65 -16.12 5.08
N TYR A 266 15.33 -14.94 4.56
CA TYR A 266 14.32 -14.05 5.11
C TYR A 266 13.10 -13.87 4.22
N VAL A 267 13.29 -13.74 2.92
CA VAL A 267 12.17 -13.42 2.04
C VAL A 267 12.46 -13.87 0.61
N ARG A 268 11.42 -14.36 -0.06
CA ARG A 268 11.45 -14.68 -1.49
C ARG A 268 10.24 -14.06 -2.17
N TYR A 269 10.48 -13.50 -3.35
CA TYR A 269 9.46 -12.95 -4.23
C TYR A 269 9.36 -13.78 -5.49
N ARG A 270 8.14 -14.14 -5.88
CA ARG A 270 7.88 -14.92 -7.09
C ARG A 270 6.68 -14.35 -7.83
N ARG A 271 6.90 -13.81 -9.02
CA ARG A 271 5.83 -13.48 -9.95
C ARG A 271 5.19 -14.75 -10.50
N ASP A 272 3.89 -14.68 -10.78
CA ASP A 272 3.20 -15.77 -11.44
C ASP A 272 3.69 -15.92 -12.88
N ALA A 273 3.55 -17.12 -13.44
CA ALA A 273 3.98 -17.40 -14.82
C ALA A 273 3.26 -16.50 -15.85
N ASN A 274 2.03 -16.07 -15.55
CA ASN A 274 1.21 -15.17 -16.36
C ASN A 274 1.22 -13.72 -15.85
N ALA A 275 2.12 -13.32 -14.93
CA ALA A 275 2.14 -11.96 -14.39
C ALA A 275 2.35 -10.88 -15.47
N ASP A 276 3.00 -11.23 -16.58
CA ASP A 276 3.20 -10.35 -17.76
C ASP A 276 2.11 -10.50 -18.84
N LEU A 277 0.98 -11.13 -18.53
CA LEU A 277 -0.16 -11.21 -19.45
C LEU A 277 -0.94 -9.89 -19.42
N PHE A 278 -1.09 -9.24 -20.56
CA PHE A 278 -2.02 -8.13 -20.71
C PHE A 278 -3.45 -8.62 -20.60
N VAL A 279 -4.12 -8.12 -19.58
CA VAL A 279 -5.55 -8.29 -19.37
C VAL A 279 -6.24 -6.94 -19.53
N TYR A 280 -7.56 -6.99 -19.74
CA TYR A 280 -8.36 -5.79 -19.60
C TYR A 280 -8.22 -5.28 -18.16
N SER A 281 -7.74 -4.06 -18.02
CA SER A 281 -7.51 -3.42 -16.72
C SER A 281 -7.90 -1.98 -16.87
N GLN A 282 -9.04 -1.62 -16.31
CA GLN A 282 -9.59 -0.28 -16.35
C GLN A 282 -10.38 -0.06 -15.06
N SER A 283 -10.36 1.18 -14.56
CA SER A 283 -11.36 1.64 -13.61
C SER A 283 -12.75 1.64 -14.25
N SER A 284 -13.79 1.74 -13.42
CA SER A 284 -15.15 2.10 -13.83
C SER A 284 -15.21 3.39 -14.68
N TYR A 285 -14.16 4.23 -14.62
CA TYR A 285 -13.99 5.42 -15.46
C TYR A 285 -13.00 5.20 -16.60
N SER A 286 -13.43 5.55 -17.81
CA SER A 286 -12.65 5.30 -19.03
C SER A 286 -11.46 6.23 -19.26
N ASN A 287 -11.32 7.30 -18.49
CA ASN A 287 -10.23 8.28 -18.61
C ASN A 287 -9.25 8.27 -17.42
N TYR A 288 -9.40 7.40 -16.43
CA TYR A 288 -8.56 7.36 -15.22
C TYR A 288 -7.27 6.55 -15.39
N GLY A 289 -6.17 7.03 -14.79
CA GLY A 289 -4.84 6.40 -14.77
C GLY A 289 -4.29 5.93 -16.14
N ASN A 290 -4.85 6.48 -17.23
CA ASN A 290 -4.95 5.90 -18.57
C ASN A 290 -3.68 5.16 -19.04
N ALA A 291 -3.82 3.91 -19.47
CA ALA A 291 -2.76 3.10 -20.06
C ALA A 291 -2.94 2.96 -21.58
N GLY A 292 -1.86 2.61 -22.29
CA GLY A 292 -1.91 2.32 -23.72
C GLY A 292 -2.96 1.26 -24.06
N LYS A 293 -3.60 1.38 -25.22
CA LYS A 293 -4.61 0.41 -25.68
C LYS A 293 -3.99 -0.73 -26.48
N GLY A 294 -4.70 -1.84 -26.59
CA GLY A 294 -4.35 -2.94 -27.48
C GLY A 294 -5.20 -4.19 -27.24
N PRO A 295 -4.80 -5.33 -27.82
CA PRO A 295 -5.46 -6.60 -27.58
C PRO A 295 -5.17 -7.14 -26.18
N VAL A 296 -6.13 -7.81 -25.58
CA VAL A 296 -6.02 -8.41 -24.23
C VAL A 296 -6.47 -9.86 -24.21
N CYS A 297 -5.90 -10.61 -23.29
CA CYS A 297 -6.34 -11.98 -23.01
C CYS A 297 -7.15 -12.00 -21.71
N ASN A 298 -7.96 -13.03 -21.55
CA ASN A 298 -8.55 -13.36 -20.26
C ASN A 298 -7.44 -13.79 -19.28
N PRO A 299 -7.65 -13.73 -17.96
CA PRO A 299 -6.65 -14.13 -16.97
C PRO A 299 -6.12 -15.57 -17.14
N ASP A 300 -6.88 -16.45 -17.79
CA ASP A 300 -6.49 -17.83 -18.11
C ASP A 300 -5.57 -17.96 -19.33
N GLY A 301 -5.24 -16.85 -20.00
CA GLY A 301 -4.37 -16.80 -21.18
C GLY A 301 -5.10 -16.93 -22.52
N THR A 302 -6.43 -17.06 -22.53
CA THR A 302 -7.20 -17.16 -23.79
C THR A 302 -7.46 -15.77 -24.42
N PRO A 303 -7.49 -15.62 -25.75
CA PRO A 303 -7.81 -14.33 -26.39
C PRO A 303 -9.21 -13.83 -26.03
N ALA A 304 -9.35 -12.58 -25.60
CA ALA A 304 -10.63 -12.00 -25.24
C ALA A 304 -11.38 -11.48 -26.49
N ILE A 305 -12.37 -12.24 -26.96
CA ILE A 305 -13.19 -11.86 -28.12
C ILE A 305 -13.98 -10.58 -27.80
N GLY A 306 -13.92 -9.59 -28.70
CA GLY A 306 -14.52 -8.27 -28.51
C GLY A 306 -13.63 -7.28 -27.75
N GLN A 307 -12.43 -7.68 -27.32
CA GLN A 307 -11.43 -6.83 -26.66
C GLN A 307 -10.07 -6.94 -27.38
N GLY A 308 -10.11 -6.64 -28.68
CA GLY A 308 -8.98 -6.69 -29.60
C GLY A 308 -8.87 -7.97 -30.42
N PHE A 309 -9.81 -8.89 -30.24
CA PHE A 309 -9.93 -10.10 -31.05
C PHE A 309 -11.33 -10.26 -31.62
N LYS A 310 -11.43 -10.88 -32.80
CA LYS A 310 -12.69 -11.37 -33.37
C LYS A 310 -12.48 -12.71 -34.05
N ARG A 311 -13.59 -13.39 -34.36
CA ARG A 311 -13.59 -14.52 -35.29
C ARG A 311 -13.87 -14.01 -36.69
N ASP A 312 -13.03 -14.41 -37.65
CA ASP A 312 -13.31 -14.17 -39.07
C ASP A 312 -14.41 -15.09 -39.60
N ALA A 313 -14.75 -14.95 -40.89
CA ALA A 313 -15.80 -15.75 -41.53
C ALA A 313 -15.51 -17.27 -41.53
N THR A 314 -14.24 -17.66 -41.34
CA THR A 314 -13.79 -19.06 -41.23
C THR A 314 -13.65 -19.55 -39.79
N GLY A 315 -13.94 -18.69 -38.81
CA GLY A 315 -13.87 -19.00 -37.39
C GLY A 315 -12.49 -18.81 -36.75
N HIS A 316 -11.47 -18.38 -37.50
CA HIS A 316 -10.13 -18.12 -36.99
C HIS A 316 -10.10 -16.83 -36.16
N ILE A 317 -9.27 -16.82 -35.12
CA ILE A 317 -9.05 -15.63 -34.29
C ILE A 317 -8.11 -14.69 -35.05
N VAL A 318 -8.55 -13.45 -35.23
CA VAL A 318 -7.77 -12.36 -35.82
C VAL A 318 -7.83 -11.13 -34.92
N LEU A 319 -6.87 -10.22 -35.06
CA LEU A 319 -6.93 -8.93 -34.38
C LEU A 319 -8.13 -8.10 -34.87
N ASP A 320 -8.73 -7.36 -33.94
CA ASP A 320 -9.74 -6.36 -34.23
C ASP A 320 -9.39 -5.02 -33.57
N PRO A 321 -8.55 -4.18 -34.23
CA PRO A 321 -8.07 -2.91 -33.67
C PRO A 321 -9.18 -1.95 -33.22
N LYS A 322 -10.38 -2.07 -33.79
CA LYS A 322 -11.56 -1.26 -33.41
C LYS A 322 -12.05 -1.54 -31.98
N THR A 323 -11.65 -2.67 -31.42
CA THR A 323 -12.04 -3.13 -30.09
C THR A 323 -10.86 -3.16 -29.12
N PHE A 324 -9.74 -2.49 -29.46
CA PHE A 324 -8.62 -2.34 -28.54
C PHE A 324 -9.04 -1.57 -27.29
N VAL A 325 -8.70 -2.15 -26.14
CA VAL A 325 -9.06 -1.65 -24.81
C VAL A 325 -7.79 -1.27 -24.05
N GLN A 326 -7.94 -0.49 -22.98
CA GLN A 326 -6.85 -0.27 -22.04
C GLN A 326 -6.40 -1.59 -21.44
N ARG A 327 -5.10 -1.75 -21.28
CA ARG A 327 -4.52 -3.01 -20.82
C ARG A 327 -3.31 -2.78 -19.96
N ARG A 328 -3.16 -3.66 -18.98
CA ARG A 328 -2.00 -3.69 -18.08
C ARG A 328 -1.64 -5.16 -17.81
N PRO A 329 -0.39 -5.45 -17.45
CA PRO A 329 -0.03 -6.80 -17.00
C PRO A 329 -0.88 -7.20 -15.78
N LEU A 330 -1.01 -8.50 -15.49
CA LEU A 330 -1.66 -8.95 -14.25
C LEU A 330 -0.90 -8.52 -13.00
N ASP A 331 0.44 -8.55 -13.05
CA ASP A 331 1.34 -8.20 -11.93
C ASP A 331 1.13 -9.03 -10.65
N ASN A 332 0.48 -10.19 -10.80
CA ASN A 332 0.29 -11.15 -9.73
C ASN A 332 1.62 -11.72 -9.25
N ALA A 333 1.79 -11.79 -7.93
CA ALA A 333 3.00 -12.29 -7.31
C ALA A 333 2.73 -12.89 -5.92
N THR A 334 3.69 -13.61 -5.39
CA THR A 334 3.67 -14.15 -4.03
C THR A 334 4.97 -13.77 -3.33
N VAL A 335 4.86 -13.25 -2.11
CA VAL A 335 5.96 -13.10 -1.16
C VAL A 335 5.90 -14.26 -0.16
N THR A 336 7.04 -14.85 0.17
CA THR A 336 7.15 -15.91 1.20
C THR A 336 8.30 -15.61 2.13
N THR A 337 8.08 -15.79 3.43
CA THR A 337 9.06 -15.58 4.50
C THR A 337 9.07 -16.78 5.44
N PRO A 338 9.98 -16.88 6.43
CA PRO A 338 9.85 -17.86 7.50
C PRO A 338 8.49 -17.80 8.20
N ARG A 339 7.96 -16.60 8.44
CA ARG A 339 6.74 -16.36 9.24
C ARG A 339 5.45 -16.37 8.45
N TYR A 340 5.44 -15.87 7.22
CA TYR A 340 4.20 -15.63 6.49
C TYR A 340 4.34 -15.76 4.97
N ARG A 341 3.21 -16.01 4.32
CA ARG A 341 3.04 -15.95 2.87
C ARG A 341 2.01 -14.87 2.57
N PHE A 342 2.33 -14.02 1.61
CA PHE A 342 1.50 -12.91 1.18
C PHE A 342 1.27 -12.98 -0.33
N ARG A 343 0.05 -12.74 -0.77
CA ARG A 343 -0.38 -12.86 -2.16
C ARG A 343 -0.89 -11.55 -2.73
N TYR A 344 -0.37 -11.22 -3.90
CA TYR A 344 -0.89 -10.17 -4.78
C TYR A 344 -1.76 -10.80 -5.87
N ASP A 345 -3.05 -10.48 -5.86
CA ASP A 345 -3.98 -10.77 -6.97
C ASP A 345 -4.29 -9.53 -7.83
N GLY A 346 -3.55 -8.45 -7.58
CA GLY A 346 -3.49 -7.25 -8.39
C GLY A 346 -2.49 -6.24 -7.85
N ARG A 347 -2.54 -5.01 -8.36
CA ARG A 347 -1.66 -3.91 -7.92
C ARG A 347 -2.03 -3.37 -6.54
N TRP A 348 -3.33 -3.21 -6.29
CA TRP A 348 -3.91 -2.76 -5.02
C TRP A 348 -4.68 -3.86 -4.27
N VAL A 349 -4.77 -5.06 -4.85
CA VAL A 349 -5.59 -6.17 -4.35
C VAL A 349 -4.73 -7.16 -3.58
N MET A 350 -5.07 -7.31 -2.30
CA MET A 350 -4.46 -8.22 -1.33
C MET A 350 -5.59 -9.03 -0.69
N ASP A 351 -5.65 -10.31 -1.04
CA ASP A 351 -6.74 -11.20 -0.62
C ASP A 351 -6.22 -12.41 0.18
N ASP A 352 -4.90 -12.57 0.36
CA ASP A 352 -4.36 -13.76 1.04
C ASP A 352 -3.05 -13.50 1.82
N LEU A 353 -3.15 -13.66 3.14
CA LEU A 353 -2.07 -13.61 4.13
C LEU A 353 -2.16 -14.85 5.03
N GLN A 354 -1.14 -15.70 4.98
CA GLN A 354 -1.06 -16.95 5.74
C GLN A 354 0.15 -16.93 6.66
N VAL A 355 0.02 -17.52 7.85
CA VAL A 355 1.08 -17.52 8.86
C VAL A 355 1.58 -18.95 9.10
N SER A 356 2.89 -19.12 9.18
CA SER A 356 3.55 -20.37 9.56
C SER A 356 3.51 -20.54 11.08
N ALA A 357 3.16 -21.74 11.55
CA ALA A 357 3.03 -22.01 12.98
C ALA A 357 4.37 -22.02 13.75
N ASP A 358 5.51 -22.17 13.07
CA ASP A 358 6.81 -22.45 13.70
C ASP A 358 8.03 -21.78 13.01
N ASP A 359 7.81 -20.76 12.17
CA ASP A 359 8.84 -20.08 11.36
C ASP A 359 9.56 -20.97 10.33
N ARG A 360 8.93 -22.07 9.91
CA ARG A 360 9.48 -22.96 8.88
C ARG A 360 8.83 -22.79 7.50
N GLY A 361 7.97 -21.80 7.33
CA GLY A 361 7.24 -21.54 6.08
C GLY A 361 8.13 -21.50 4.84
N LEU A 362 9.28 -20.82 4.90
CA LEU A 362 10.23 -20.75 3.77
C LEU A 362 10.92 -22.09 3.46
N ALA A 363 11.09 -22.94 4.47
CA ALA A 363 11.79 -24.21 4.37
C ALA A 363 10.87 -25.38 4.00
N ARG A 364 9.60 -25.36 4.44
CA ARG A 364 8.63 -26.45 4.27
C ARG A 364 7.42 -26.08 3.43
N GLY A 365 7.10 -24.79 3.29
CA GLY A 365 5.88 -24.32 2.62
C GLY A 365 4.60 -24.55 3.45
N ASP A 366 4.72 -24.85 4.73
CA ASP A 366 3.63 -25.14 5.67
C ASP A 366 3.09 -23.86 6.32
N TYR A 367 2.36 -23.07 5.54
CA TYR A 367 1.58 -21.96 6.08
C TYR A 367 0.17 -22.43 6.46
N GLY A 368 -0.40 -21.78 7.48
CA GLY A 368 -1.79 -21.97 7.88
C GLY A 368 -2.79 -21.44 6.85
N PRO A 369 -4.08 -21.47 7.17
CA PRO A 369 -5.11 -20.84 6.34
C PRO A 369 -4.92 -19.32 6.31
N ASN A 370 -5.52 -18.69 5.29
CA ASN A 370 -5.57 -17.24 5.15
C ASN A 370 -6.28 -16.58 6.34
N ILE A 371 -5.69 -15.53 6.93
CA ILE A 371 -6.23 -14.80 8.09
C ILE A 371 -6.88 -13.45 7.71
N VAL A 372 -6.72 -12.98 6.47
CA VAL A 372 -7.33 -11.75 5.95
C VAL A 372 -8.28 -12.14 4.83
N ASP A 373 -9.52 -11.67 4.84
CA ASP A 373 -10.37 -11.84 3.66
C ASP A 373 -9.98 -10.86 2.56
N ARG A 374 -9.77 -9.61 2.95
CA ARG A 374 -9.47 -8.54 2.01
C ARG A 374 -8.79 -7.34 2.67
N TRP A 375 -7.80 -6.76 1.99
CA TRP A 375 -7.45 -5.35 2.18
C TRP A 375 -8.48 -4.46 1.49
N LYS A 376 -9.01 -3.47 2.18
CA LYS A 376 -10.04 -2.50 1.76
C LYS A 376 -9.49 -1.07 1.76
N ALA A 377 -10.01 -0.25 0.86
CA ALA A 377 -9.68 1.15 0.75
C ALA A 377 -10.76 1.81 -0.10
N ARG A 378 -11.05 3.07 0.18
CA ARG A 378 -12.08 3.83 -0.54
C ARG A 378 -11.75 5.31 -0.55
N ALA A 379 -12.24 5.98 -1.57
CA ALA A 379 -12.50 7.39 -1.58
C ALA A 379 -14.02 7.59 -1.47
N PHE A 380 -14.45 8.55 -0.67
CA PHE A 380 -15.87 8.91 -0.47
C PHE A 380 -16.71 7.97 0.44
N GLN A 381 -17.67 8.51 1.21
CA GLN A 381 -18.63 7.75 2.05
C GLN A 381 -20.03 7.72 1.41
N GLN A 382 -20.24 6.99 0.30
CA GLN A 382 -21.52 6.99 -0.45
C GLN A 382 -22.31 5.68 -0.31
N THR A 383 -23.63 5.77 -0.08
CA THR A 383 -24.54 4.61 -0.01
C THR A 383 -24.79 4.01 -1.41
N PRO A 384 -25.12 2.70 -1.54
CA PRO A 384 -25.31 2.06 -2.84
C PRO A 384 -26.43 2.71 -3.65
N GLY A 385 -26.16 3.05 -4.91
CA GLY A 385 -27.11 3.70 -5.82
C GLY A 385 -27.09 5.25 -5.83
N GLY A 386 -26.20 5.88 -5.06
CA GLY A 386 -25.91 7.32 -5.16
C GLY A 386 -25.41 7.73 -6.55
N LYS A 387 -25.75 8.94 -7.01
CA LYS A 387 -25.43 9.44 -8.36
C LYS A 387 -24.46 10.64 -8.39
N THR A 388 -23.96 11.12 -7.26
CA THR A 388 -23.27 12.43 -7.22
C THR A 388 -22.33 12.52 -6.01
N PRO A 389 -21.11 13.10 -6.16
CA PRO A 389 -20.62 13.77 -7.36
C PRO A 389 -20.07 12.90 -8.49
N CYS A 390 -19.71 11.62 -8.26
CA CYS A 390 -19.11 10.84 -9.35
C CYS A 390 -19.33 9.32 -9.31
N CYS A 391 -19.53 8.70 -8.13
CA CYS A 391 -18.90 7.41 -7.86
C CYS A 391 -19.72 6.43 -7.01
N GLY A 392 -20.98 6.18 -7.40
CA GLY A 392 -21.82 5.24 -6.66
C GLY A 392 -21.19 3.85 -6.51
N TYR A 393 -21.12 3.36 -5.26
CA TYR A 393 -20.72 1.99 -4.86
C TYR A 393 -19.40 1.48 -5.49
N GLU A 394 -18.29 1.58 -4.78
CA GLU A 394 -16.98 1.24 -5.35
C GLU A 394 -16.14 0.30 -4.48
N GLU A 395 -15.82 -0.84 -5.09
CA GLU A 395 -14.73 -1.72 -4.71
C GLU A 395 -13.40 -1.06 -5.11
N GLU A 396 -13.04 0.03 -4.43
CA GLU A 396 -12.11 1.00 -4.99
C GLU A 396 -10.73 0.45 -5.29
N GLN A 397 -10.28 -0.61 -4.61
CA GLN A 397 -8.96 -1.15 -4.93
C GLN A 397 -8.93 -1.99 -6.19
N THR A 398 -10.08 -2.51 -6.60
CA THR A 398 -10.21 -3.11 -7.93
C THR A 398 -10.19 -2.02 -8.99
N ASN A 399 -10.83 -0.87 -8.76
CA ASN A 399 -10.77 0.30 -9.64
C ASN A 399 -9.36 0.92 -9.68
N TRP A 400 -8.76 1.22 -8.53
CA TRP A 400 -7.38 1.69 -8.37
C TRP A 400 -6.40 0.67 -8.93
N GLY A 401 -6.64 -0.63 -8.73
CA GLY A 401 -5.91 -1.72 -9.40
C GLY A 401 -6.04 -1.66 -10.92
N GLY A 402 -7.22 -1.29 -11.40
CA GLY A 402 -7.56 -1.10 -12.80
C GLY A 402 -6.84 0.07 -13.45
N SER A 403 -6.65 1.19 -12.73
CA SER A 403 -6.06 2.44 -13.22
C SER A 403 -4.57 2.64 -12.89
N SER A 404 -4.07 1.99 -11.84
CA SER A 404 -2.66 1.99 -11.43
C SER A 404 -1.77 1.14 -12.33
N ILE A 405 -0.46 1.31 -12.20
CA ILE A 405 0.56 0.44 -12.81
C ILE A 405 1.60 0.05 -11.78
N LEU A 406 2.23 -1.12 -11.94
CA LEU A 406 3.39 -1.46 -11.12
C LEU A 406 4.55 -0.51 -11.48
N MET A 407 4.97 0.35 -10.55
CA MET A 407 6.13 1.22 -10.72
C MET A 407 7.38 0.38 -10.83
N GLY A 408 7.61 -0.48 -9.84
CA GLY A 408 8.71 -1.42 -9.87
C GLY A 408 8.78 -2.37 -8.69
N GLU A 409 9.72 -3.30 -8.78
CA GLU A 409 9.98 -4.34 -7.80
C GLU A 409 11.48 -4.56 -7.65
N ARG A 410 11.91 -4.81 -6.42
CA ARG A 410 13.30 -5.11 -6.06
C ARG A 410 13.32 -6.23 -5.03
N ALA A 411 14.13 -7.25 -5.31
CA ALA A 411 14.29 -8.39 -4.42
C ALA A 411 15.71 -8.45 -3.86
N GLY A 412 15.86 -8.54 -2.54
CA GLY A 412 17.15 -8.72 -1.92
C GLY A 412 17.15 -9.74 -0.77
N PRO A 413 18.32 -9.94 -0.13
CA PRO A 413 18.46 -10.96 0.91
C PRO A 413 17.75 -10.60 2.21
N VAL A 414 17.38 -9.34 2.45
CA VAL A 414 16.76 -8.87 3.69
C VAL A 414 15.29 -8.55 3.50
N ARG A 415 14.95 -7.86 2.41
CA ARG A 415 13.60 -7.38 2.13
C ARG A 415 13.27 -7.40 0.64
N ILE A 416 11.97 -7.45 0.36
CA ILE A 416 11.41 -7.18 -0.97
C ILE A 416 10.78 -5.80 -0.92
N ILE A 417 10.96 -5.02 -1.98
CA ILE A 417 10.33 -3.72 -2.16
C ILE A 417 9.49 -3.80 -3.43
N ARG A 418 8.22 -3.41 -3.34
CA ARG A 418 7.30 -3.29 -4.47
C ARG A 418 6.66 -1.92 -4.39
N ALA A 419 6.54 -1.23 -5.52
CA ALA A 419 5.90 0.08 -5.58
C ALA A 419 4.81 0.09 -6.67
N THR A 420 3.64 0.59 -6.31
CA THR A 420 2.50 0.82 -7.20
C THR A 420 2.34 2.31 -7.46
N TRP A 421 2.16 2.68 -8.72
CA TRP A 421 1.98 4.06 -9.15
C TRP A 421 0.57 4.30 -9.68
N GLY A 422 -0.08 5.28 -9.06
CA GLY A 422 -1.39 5.78 -9.42
C GLY A 422 -2.51 5.03 -8.69
N ALA A 423 -3.63 5.72 -8.56
CA ALA A 423 -4.93 5.22 -8.18
C ALA A 423 -5.99 6.08 -8.87
N ASP A 424 -7.26 5.79 -8.63
CA ASP A 424 -8.29 6.69 -9.13
C ASP A 424 -8.21 8.04 -8.44
N SER A 425 -8.36 9.13 -9.22
CA SER A 425 -8.29 10.51 -8.74
C SER A 425 -6.94 10.93 -8.14
N SER A 426 -5.96 10.03 -8.11
CA SER A 426 -4.65 10.20 -7.49
C SER A 426 -3.56 9.66 -8.43
N THR A 427 -3.34 10.37 -9.53
CA THR A 427 -2.64 9.79 -10.71
C THR A 427 -1.13 9.63 -10.52
N ASN A 428 -0.53 10.39 -9.58
CA ASN A 428 0.86 10.31 -9.18
C ASN A 428 1.08 9.71 -7.79
N ASN A 429 0.06 9.13 -7.16
CA ASN A 429 0.22 8.37 -5.91
C ASN A 429 1.32 7.33 -6.03
N VAL A 430 2.17 7.20 -5.01
CA VAL A 430 3.12 6.09 -4.93
C VAL A 430 2.93 5.35 -3.62
N ARG A 431 2.41 4.13 -3.72
CA ARG A 431 2.35 3.19 -2.60
C ARG A 431 3.53 2.23 -2.69
N THR A 432 4.38 2.21 -1.67
CA THR A 432 5.53 1.31 -1.56
C THR A 432 5.31 0.29 -0.46
N GLU A 433 5.33 -0.99 -0.80
CA GLU A 433 5.24 -2.10 0.14
C GLU A 433 6.61 -2.76 0.34
N ILE A 434 7.04 -2.89 1.60
CA ILE A 434 8.32 -3.46 1.99
C ILE A 434 8.10 -4.68 2.88
N PHE A 435 8.58 -5.84 2.44
CA PHE A 435 8.37 -7.13 3.11
C PHE A 435 9.65 -7.59 3.79
N TYR A 436 9.59 -7.78 5.10
CA TYR A 436 10.63 -8.32 5.98
C TYR A 436 10.22 -9.72 6.45
N PRO A 437 11.09 -10.51 7.11
CA PRO A 437 10.74 -11.86 7.51
C PRO A 437 9.57 -11.97 8.51
N TYR A 438 9.24 -10.89 9.24
CA TYR A 438 8.23 -10.86 10.31
C TYR A 438 7.34 -9.62 10.27
N GLU A 439 7.52 -8.75 9.28
CA GLU A 439 6.93 -7.42 9.25
C GLU A 439 6.65 -6.99 7.81
N ILE A 440 5.54 -6.30 7.62
CA ILE A 440 5.20 -5.63 6.36
C ILE A 440 5.11 -4.13 6.66
N ARG A 441 5.71 -3.31 5.80
CA ARG A 441 5.52 -1.85 5.81
C ARG A 441 4.84 -1.41 4.54
N TYR A 442 3.84 -0.55 4.68
CA TYR A 442 3.22 0.16 3.58
C TYR A 442 3.53 1.63 3.77
N GLN A 443 4.19 2.22 2.78
CA GLN A 443 4.46 3.65 2.72
C GLN A 443 3.58 4.22 1.61
N ASP A 444 2.86 5.29 1.89
CA ASP A 444 1.99 5.95 0.92
C ASP A 444 2.33 7.43 0.82
N ASN A 445 2.73 7.83 -0.38
CA ASN A 445 3.01 9.20 -0.77
C ASN A 445 1.74 9.73 -1.45
N LEU A 446 0.79 10.15 -0.62
CA LEU A 446 -0.58 10.43 -1.06
C LEU A 446 -0.65 11.75 -1.84
N ARG A 447 -1.12 11.66 -3.10
CA ARG A 447 -1.21 12.79 -4.05
C ARG A 447 -2.55 12.80 -4.75
N VAL A 448 -3.53 13.44 -4.15
CA VAL A 448 -4.92 13.45 -4.58
C VAL A 448 -5.46 14.88 -4.63
N HIS A 449 -6.34 15.14 -5.58
CA HIS A 449 -7.08 16.40 -5.62
C HIS A 449 -7.92 16.62 -4.34
N PRO A 450 -8.42 17.84 -4.07
CA PRO A 450 -9.19 18.12 -2.85
C PRO A 450 -10.38 17.18 -2.68
N ILE A 451 -10.56 16.66 -1.46
CA ILE A 451 -11.71 15.82 -1.08
C ILE A 451 -12.75 16.68 -0.33
N PRO A 452 -14.06 16.55 -0.63
CA PRO A 452 -15.09 17.36 0.00
C PRO A 452 -15.12 17.25 1.53
N PRO A 453 -15.54 18.32 2.22
CA PRO A 453 -15.74 18.30 3.67
C PRO A 453 -16.66 17.19 4.18
N LEU A 454 -16.31 16.62 5.35
CA LEU A 454 -16.95 15.48 6.04
C LEU A 454 -16.68 14.12 5.40
N ASP A 455 -15.94 14.08 4.30
CA ASP A 455 -15.55 12.86 3.62
C ASP A 455 -14.05 12.56 3.81
N GLY A 456 -13.57 11.43 3.29
CA GLY A 456 -12.21 10.99 3.53
C GLY A 456 -11.71 9.85 2.65
N ILE A 457 -10.47 9.49 2.91
CA ILE A 457 -9.81 8.30 2.38
C ILE A 457 -9.71 7.27 3.50
N TYR A 458 -9.91 6.01 3.13
CA TYR A 458 -9.89 4.91 4.09
C TYR A 458 -8.89 3.87 3.62
N THR A 459 -8.19 3.29 4.57
CA THR A 459 -7.47 2.04 4.41
C THR A 459 -7.90 1.12 5.53
N GLN A 460 -8.28 -0.10 5.17
CA GLN A 460 -9.06 -0.99 5.98
C GLN A 460 -8.69 -2.44 5.69
N ARG A 461 -9.03 -3.35 6.58
CA ARG A 461 -8.85 -4.78 6.38
C ARG A 461 -9.99 -5.53 6.97
N ASN A 462 -10.50 -6.45 6.18
CA ASN A 462 -11.48 -7.39 6.62
C ASN A 462 -10.83 -8.70 7.06
N MET A 463 -11.26 -9.17 8.22
CA MET A 463 -10.69 -10.33 8.88
C MET A 463 -11.35 -11.62 8.37
N ALA A 464 -10.53 -12.63 8.07
CA ALA A 464 -11.07 -13.91 7.60
C ALA A 464 -11.88 -14.59 8.71
N ALA A 465 -13.09 -14.98 8.35
CA ALA A 465 -14.08 -15.50 9.27
C ALA A 465 -13.65 -16.83 9.91
N GLY A 466 -13.70 -16.91 11.25
CA GLY A 466 -13.22 -18.06 12.03
C GLY A 466 -11.69 -18.18 12.15
N ARG A 467 -10.94 -17.15 11.71
CA ARG A 467 -9.46 -17.13 11.75
C ARG A 467 -8.92 -16.13 12.74
N ILE A 468 -9.56 -14.98 12.85
CA ILE A 468 -9.38 -14.00 13.92
C ILE A 468 -10.53 -14.16 14.91
N THR A 469 -10.23 -14.03 16.20
CA THR A 469 -11.20 -14.27 17.28
C THR A 469 -11.23 -13.16 18.33
N ARG A 470 -10.18 -12.33 18.36
CA ARG A 470 -10.06 -11.22 19.30
C ARG A 470 -9.38 -10.01 18.67
N TYR A 471 -9.76 -8.84 19.17
CA TYR A 471 -9.15 -7.56 18.86
C TYR A 471 -8.73 -6.87 20.15
N TYR A 472 -7.54 -6.25 20.14
CA TYR A 472 -6.98 -5.52 21.28
C TYR A 472 -6.42 -4.17 20.84
N ASN A 473 -6.45 -3.22 21.78
CA ASN A 473 -5.75 -1.94 21.71
C ASN A 473 -5.52 -1.40 23.13
N PRO A 474 -4.87 -0.23 23.33
CA PRO A 474 -4.67 0.36 24.66
C PRO A 474 -5.94 0.68 25.45
N TYR A 475 -7.08 0.84 24.79
CA TYR A 475 -8.38 1.18 25.38
C TYR A 475 -9.20 -0.04 25.78
N VAL A 476 -9.05 -1.16 25.06
CA VAL A 476 -9.66 -2.46 25.36
C VAL A 476 -8.58 -3.55 25.57
N PRO A 477 -7.72 -3.43 26.60
CA PRO A 477 -6.61 -4.35 26.84
C PRO A 477 -7.04 -5.77 27.19
N GLY A 478 -8.28 -5.95 27.69
CA GLY A 478 -8.87 -7.26 27.94
C GLY A 478 -9.31 -7.98 26.66
N GLY A 479 -9.27 -7.28 25.53
CA GLY A 479 -9.73 -7.75 24.24
C GLY A 479 -11.25 -7.73 24.11
N VAL A 480 -11.70 -7.61 22.86
CA VAL A 480 -13.09 -7.83 22.47
C VAL A 480 -13.15 -9.09 21.62
N VAL A 481 -14.26 -9.81 21.74
CA VAL A 481 -14.51 -10.97 20.88
C VAL A 481 -14.78 -10.47 19.47
N VAL A 482 -14.30 -11.22 18.48
CA VAL A 482 -14.59 -11.01 17.06
C VAL A 482 -15.55 -12.13 16.63
N ASP A 483 -16.85 -11.87 16.65
CA ASP A 483 -17.89 -12.85 16.33
C ASP A 483 -18.84 -12.41 15.21
N GLY A 484 -18.64 -11.21 14.66
CA GLY A 484 -19.46 -10.62 13.63
C GLY A 484 -20.70 -9.92 14.13
N ILE A 485 -20.90 -9.77 15.46
CA ILE A 485 -22.05 -9.10 16.05
C ILE A 485 -21.65 -7.74 16.60
N ASN A 486 -22.32 -6.70 16.11
CA ASN A 486 -21.94 -5.32 16.42
C ASN A 486 -22.03 -5.00 17.91
N GLY A 487 -20.86 -4.97 18.56
CA GLY A 487 -20.72 -4.57 19.95
C GLY A 487 -20.77 -3.05 20.17
N ALA A 488 -20.67 -2.23 19.11
CA ALA A 488 -20.44 -0.80 19.20
C ALA A 488 -21.57 -0.06 19.94
N THR A 489 -21.17 0.84 20.81
CA THR A 489 -22.08 1.75 21.53
C THR A 489 -22.43 2.96 20.67
N LEU A 490 -21.46 3.42 19.86
CA LEU A 490 -21.53 4.62 19.04
C LEU A 490 -20.79 4.41 17.72
N GLY A 491 -21.05 5.30 16.78
CA GLY A 491 -20.11 5.59 15.68
C GLY A 491 -20.57 5.13 14.31
N LYS A 492 -21.80 4.63 14.19
CA LYS A 492 -22.39 4.16 12.93
C LYS A 492 -23.49 5.11 12.51
N LEU A 493 -23.17 6.08 11.67
CA LEU A 493 -24.09 7.15 11.30
C LEU A 493 -24.56 7.00 9.86
N HIS A 494 -25.85 7.24 9.64
CA HIS A 494 -26.50 7.35 8.34
C HIS A 494 -27.08 8.77 8.18
N PRO A 495 -26.24 9.77 7.94
CA PRO A 495 -26.70 11.13 7.73
C PRO A 495 -27.24 11.36 6.31
N ASN A 496 -28.25 12.22 6.23
CA ASN A 496 -28.57 13.02 5.05
C ASN A 496 -28.35 14.49 5.42
N VAL A 497 -27.56 15.23 4.64
CA VAL A 497 -27.37 16.67 4.81
C VAL A 497 -27.55 17.34 3.45
N GLY A 498 -28.54 18.23 3.34
CA GLY A 498 -28.73 18.99 2.11
C GLY A 498 -29.68 20.18 2.29
N PRO A 499 -29.92 20.96 1.22
CA PRO A 499 -30.85 22.08 1.24
C PRO A 499 -32.29 21.69 1.60
N ASN A 500 -32.65 20.41 1.43
CA ASN A 500 -33.95 19.85 1.80
C ASN A 500 -34.09 19.54 3.31
N GLY A 501 -32.98 19.46 4.05
CA GLY A 501 -32.98 19.18 5.48
C GLY A 501 -31.81 18.30 5.92
N ILE A 502 -31.83 17.97 7.21
CA ILE A 502 -30.86 17.08 7.86
C ILE A 502 -31.62 15.90 8.45
N SER A 503 -31.19 14.67 8.16
CA SER A 503 -31.57 13.51 8.97
C SER A 503 -30.33 12.77 9.45
N VAL A 504 -30.37 12.24 10.67
CA VAL A 504 -29.33 11.34 11.17
C VAL A 504 -30.02 10.11 11.72
N ASP A 505 -29.71 8.97 11.13
CA ASP A 505 -30.05 7.67 11.67
C ASP A 505 -28.78 6.93 12.11
N SER A 506 -28.92 5.96 12.99
CA SER A 506 -27.82 5.09 13.43
C SER A 506 -28.37 3.73 13.83
N GLN A 507 -27.61 2.67 13.57
CA GLN A 507 -27.94 1.32 14.07
C GLN A 507 -26.95 0.85 15.15
N ASP A 508 -26.14 1.74 15.72
CA ASP A 508 -25.44 1.43 16.98
C ASP A 508 -26.43 1.41 18.16
N LYS A 509 -25.98 0.94 19.33
CA LYS A 509 -26.84 0.82 20.52
C LYS A 509 -27.50 2.15 20.92
N THR A 510 -26.79 3.27 20.78
CA THR A 510 -27.30 4.59 21.15
C THR A 510 -28.29 5.10 20.10
N GLY A 511 -27.97 4.95 18.83
CA GLY A 511 -28.83 5.26 17.69
C GLY A 511 -30.13 4.49 17.73
N ALA A 512 -30.09 3.18 18.01
CA ALA A 512 -31.28 2.35 18.17
C ALA A 512 -32.18 2.86 19.32
N ALA A 513 -31.60 3.23 20.46
CA ALA A 513 -32.35 3.81 21.58
C ALA A 513 -32.96 5.17 21.22
N ILE A 514 -32.21 6.05 20.54
CA ILE A 514 -32.70 7.35 20.07
C ILE A 514 -33.84 7.16 19.06
N ARG A 515 -33.69 6.24 18.11
CA ARG A 515 -34.71 5.90 17.12
C ARG A 515 -35.98 5.41 17.79
N GLN A 516 -35.86 4.54 18.80
CA GLN A 516 -36.99 4.07 19.59
C GLN A 516 -37.70 5.21 20.34
N LEU A 517 -36.93 6.12 20.95
CA LEU A 517 -37.47 7.31 21.61
C LEU A 517 -38.16 8.27 20.63
N ASN A 518 -37.72 8.29 19.37
CA ASN A 518 -38.30 9.07 18.28
C ASN A 518 -39.39 8.31 17.49
N GLY A 519 -40.06 7.34 18.14
CA GLY A 519 -41.19 6.62 17.55
C GLY A 519 -40.81 5.71 16.37
N GLY A 520 -39.57 5.24 16.32
CA GLY A 520 -39.03 4.41 15.24
C GLY A 520 -38.44 5.19 14.07
N ASN A 521 -38.40 6.53 14.12
CA ASN A 521 -37.94 7.37 13.02
C ASN A 521 -36.54 7.96 13.26
N PRO A 522 -35.76 8.25 12.19
CA PRO A 522 -34.52 9.02 12.29
C PRO A 522 -34.73 10.43 12.89
N LEU A 523 -33.70 10.97 13.54
CA LEU A 523 -33.70 12.38 13.94
C LEU A 523 -33.70 13.25 12.68
N THR A 524 -34.69 14.15 12.55
CA THR A 524 -34.94 14.86 11.30
C THR A 524 -35.23 16.35 11.53
N LEU A 525 -34.61 17.21 10.72
CA LEU A 525 -34.88 18.65 10.60
C LEU A 525 -35.14 18.99 9.13
N GLY A 526 -36.27 19.63 8.84
CA GLY A 526 -36.69 19.91 7.45
C GLY A 526 -37.42 18.73 6.81
N SER A 527 -37.26 18.56 5.50
CA SER A 527 -37.84 17.46 4.71
C SER A 527 -36.77 16.72 3.91
N PRO A 528 -35.77 16.13 4.60
CA PRO A 528 -34.75 15.33 3.93
C PRO A 528 -35.38 14.14 3.22
N SER A 529 -34.81 13.78 2.08
CA SER A 529 -35.27 12.70 1.22
C SER A 529 -34.07 11.89 0.77
N THR A 530 -34.16 10.56 0.90
CA THR A 530 -33.16 9.61 0.39
C THR A 530 -33.15 9.53 -1.16
N ASN A 531 -34.14 10.13 -1.83
CA ASN A 531 -34.13 10.28 -3.27
C ASN A 531 -33.23 11.46 -3.67
N THR A 532 -32.01 11.14 -4.11
CA THR A 532 -30.98 12.09 -4.61
C THR A 532 -31.45 12.89 -5.82
N THR A 533 -32.50 12.46 -6.53
CA THR A 533 -33.12 13.21 -7.65
C THR A 533 -33.90 14.45 -7.20
N ASN A 534 -34.22 14.56 -5.90
CA ASN A 534 -35.04 15.64 -5.32
C ASN A 534 -34.22 16.70 -4.56
N CYS A 535 -32.89 16.75 -4.72
CA CYS A 535 -32.09 17.84 -4.16
C CYS A 535 -32.41 19.15 -4.92
N PRO A 536 -32.93 20.19 -4.25
CA PRO A 536 -33.27 21.45 -4.91
C PRO A 536 -32.01 22.10 -5.47
N SER A 537 -32.01 22.47 -6.75
CA SER A 537 -30.97 23.30 -7.33
C SER A 537 -31.12 24.74 -6.86
N ILE A 538 -30.06 25.33 -6.32
CA ILE A 538 -29.98 26.77 -6.07
C ILE A 538 -29.24 27.37 -7.26
N GLY A 539 -29.90 28.20 -8.07
CA GLY A 539 -29.26 28.88 -9.19
C GLY A 539 -28.93 28.01 -10.41
N GLY A 540 -29.55 26.83 -10.55
CA GLY A 540 -29.37 25.97 -11.74
C GLY A 540 -28.14 25.06 -11.73
N GLN A 541 -27.39 25.03 -10.62
CA GLN A 541 -26.39 23.99 -10.33
C GLN A 541 -27.03 22.98 -9.36
N VAL A 542 -26.82 21.68 -9.59
CA VAL A 542 -27.29 20.62 -8.68
C VAL A 542 -26.31 20.60 -7.50
N GLU A 543 -26.70 21.17 -6.37
CA GLU A 543 -25.93 21.07 -5.14
C GLU A 543 -26.07 19.65 -4.57
N PRO A 544 -24.98 18.96 -4.21
CA PRO A 544 -25.06 17.59 -3.73
C PRO A 544 -25.63 17.57 -2.31
N CYS A 545 -26.79 16.94 -2.12
CA CYS A 545 -27.09 16.43 -0.78
C CYS A 545 -26.07 15.34 -0.46
N VAL A 546 -25.49 15.38 0.74
CA VAL A 546 -24.66 14.30 1.28
C VAL A 546 -25.60 13.25 1.85
N TYR A 547 -25.50 12.02 1.35
CA TYR A 547 -26.19 10.85 1.89
C TYR A 547 -25.22 9.68 1.87
N GLY A 548 -24.97 9.08 3.03
CA GLY A 548 -23.90 8.11 3.15
C GLY A 548 -23.90 7.35 4.47
N ASP A 549 -22.93 6.45 4.57
CA ASP A 549 -22.67 5.59 5.72
C ASP A 549 -21.33 6.02 6.34
N PHE A 550 -21.38 6.60 7.52
CA PHE A 550 -20.26 7.29 8.15
C PHE A 550 -19.84 6.53 9.42
N ASP A 551 -18.60 6.06 9.41
CA ASP A 551 -17.96 5.53 10.61
C ASP A 551 -17.12 6.60 11.31
N VAL A 552 -17.46 6.84 12.57
CA VAL A 552 -16.68 7.67 13.50
C VAL A 552 -16.21 6.82 14.67
N SER A 553 -15.16 7.28 15.36
CA SER A 553 -14.59 6.56 16.50
C SER A 553 -15.63 6.28 17.57
N ASP A 554 -15.69 5.02 18.01
CA ASP A 554 -16.46 4.67 19.21
C ASP A 554 -15.56 4.84 20.43
N PRO A 555 -15.80 5.82 21.32
CA PRO A 555 -14.93 6.07 22.48
C PRO A 555 -14.99 4.96 23.55
N THR A 556 -15.77 3.90 23.34
CA THR A 556 -15.76 2.68 24.16
C THR A 556 -14.77 1.63 23.65
N PHE A 557 -14.29 1.75 22.40
CA PHE A 557 -13.35 0.82 21.77
C PHE A 557 -12.10 1.51 21.23
N SER A 558 -12.21 2.75 20.75
CA SER A 558 -11.17 3.50 20.06
C SER A 558 -10.71 4.71 20.89
N GLY A 559 -9.46 5.13 20.65
CA GLY A 559 -8.96 6.41 21.15
C GLY A 559 -9.69 7.61 20.53
N PRO A 560 -9.49 8.82 21.10
CA PRO A 560 -9.98 10.04 20.49
C PRO A 560 -9.38 10.24 19.08
N PRO A 561 -10.08 10.97 18.20
CA PRO A 561 -9.56 11.36 16.88
C PRO A 561 -8.16 11.97 16.95
N GLY A 562 -7.30 11.61 16.00
CA GLY A 562 -5.91 12.08 15.92
C GLY A 562 -4.91 11.18 16.65
N GLU A 563 -5.36 10.19 17.43
CA GLU A 563 -4.47 9.19 18.02
C GLU A 563 -4.17 8.06 17.03
N LEU A 564 -2.88 7.73 16.87
CA LEU A 564 -2.37 6.61 16.07
C LEU A 564 -1.79 5.55 16.99
N GLN A 565 -2.64 4.98 17.84
CA GLN A 565 -2.27 3.87 18.71
C GLN A 565 -1.93 2.60 17.92
N TRP A 566 -1.35 1.61 18.61
CA TRP A 566 -1.26 0.26 18.07
C TRP A 566 -2.62 -0.42 18.11
N GLU A 567 -2.87 -1.27 17.11
CA GLU A 567 -4.05 -2.12 16.99
C GLU A 567 -3.59 -3.57 16.86
N GLU A 568 -4.33 -4.52 17.42
CA GLU A 568 -3.97 -5.93 17.35
C GLU A 568 -5.17 -6.81 17.04
N VAL A 569 -4.99 -7.77 16.14
CA VAL A 569 -5.92 -8.87 15.89
C VAL A 569 -5.25 -10.20 16.19
N ASP A 570 -5.97 -11.10 16.86
CA ASP A 570 -5.45 -12.41 17.29
C ASP A 570 -6.44 -13.55 17.02
N GLY A 571 -5.91 -14.69 16.62
CA GLY A 571 -6.65 -15.92 16.45
C GLY A 571 -5.75 -17.14 16.29
N PRO A 572 -6.32 -18.35 16.16
CA PRO A 572 -5.56 -19.59 16.26
C PRO A 572 -4.53 -19.81 15.15
N TRP A 573 -4.68 -19.12 14.03
CA TRP A 573 -3.84 -19.31 12.84
C TRP A 573 -2.84 -18.18 12.61
N GLY A 574 -2.95 -17.07 13.32
CA GLY A 574 -2.06 -15.91 13.19
C GLY A 574 -2.57 -14.72 13.98
N ALA A 575 -1.67 -13.78 14.26
CA ALA A 575 -1.98 -12.50 14.87
C ALA A 575 -1.22 -11.38 14.16
N LEU A 576 -1.75 -10.17 14.19
CA LEU A 576 -1.14 -8.99 13.59
C LEU A 576 -1.14 -7.86 14.62
N VAL A 577 0.00 -7.18 14.78
CA VAL A 577 0.08 -5.91 15.51
C VAL A 577 0.40 -4.81 14.51
N GLU A 578 -0.47 -3.82 14.43
CA GLU A 578 -0.39 -2.76 13.44
C GLU A 578 -0.25 -1.38 14.10
N ARG A 579 0.45 -0.47 13.41
CA ARG A 579 0.47 0.95 13.75
C ARG A 579 0.64 1.84 12.52
N TRP A 580 -0.06 2.96 12.51
CA TRP A 580 0.10 4.02 11.51
C TRP A 580 0.98 5.16 12.05
N THR A 581 1.68 5.83 11.16
CA THR A 581 2.47 7.04 11.41
C THR A 581 2.31 7.98 10.23
N VAL A 582 2.20 9.28 10.49
CA VAL A 582 2.27 10.33 9.47
C VAL A 582 3.63 11.01 9.60
N HIS A 583 4.43 10.96 8.54
CA HIS A 583 5.78 11.51 8.51
C HIS A 583 5.79 12.98 8.09
N GLN A 584 4.94 13.34 7.14
CA GLN A 584 4.83 14.69 6.60
C GLN A 584 3.39 15.01 6.24
N VAL A 585 3.00 16.25 6.51
CA VAL A 585 1.82 16.90 5.90
C VAL A 585 2.28 18.25 5.39
N THR A 586 2.08 18.47 4.12
CA THR A 586 2.48 19.70 3.41
C THR A 586 1.18 20.44 3.03
N PRO A 587 1.10 21.80 3.03
CA PRO A 587 2.13 22.72 3.48
C PRO A 587 2.28 22.59 4.99
N ALA A 588 3.53 22.50 5.44
CA ALA A 588 3.85 22.29 6.84
C ALA A 588 3.19 23.37 7.72
N GLY A 589 2.42 22.94 8.72
CA GLY A 589 1.88 23.84 9.76
C GLY A 589 0.56 24.53 9.46
N THR A 590 -0.23 24.09 8.46
CA THR A 590 -1.63 24.55 8.39
C THR A 590 -2.45 23.91 9.52
N ALA A 591 -3.31 24.67 10.20
CA ALA A 591 -4.26 24.10 11.17
C ALA A 591 -5.28 23.13 10.52
N LEU A 592 -5.34 23.13 9.18
CA LEU A 592 -6.03 22.14 8.34
C LEU A 592 -5.37 20.75 8.39
N ALA A 593 -4.08 20.66 8.75
CA ALA A 593 -3.34 19.42 8.96
C ALA A 593 -3.63 18.73 10.30
N ALA A 594 -4.67 19.16 11.03
CA ALA A 594 -5.38 18.25 11.91
C ALA A 594 -6.14 17.26 11.01
N VAL A 595 -5.40 16.39 10.31
CA VAL A 595 -5.96 15.18 9.74
C VAL A 595 -6.69 14.54 10.90
N ALA A 596 -8.02 14.51 10.83
CA ALA A 596 -8.79 13.73 11.78
C ALA A 596 -8.60 12.27 11.34
N THR A 597 -7.47 11.70 11.75
CA THR A 597 -7.23 10.27 11.65
C THR A 597 -8.08 9.59 12.71
N ASN A 598 -8.98 8.74 12.25
CA ASN A 598 -9.88 7.99 13.10
C ASN A 598 -9.54 6.51 12.90
N PRO A 599 -8.71 5.91 13.76
CA PRO A 599 -8.62 4.46 13.82
C PRO A 599 -10.00 3.93 14.18
N TYR A 600 -10.44 2.90 13.48
CA TYR A 600 -11.76 2.34 13.69
C TYR A 600 -11.71 0.82 13.60
N TYR A 601 -12.57 0.20 14.40
CA TYR A 601 -12.79 -1.23 14.44
C TYR A 601 -14.31 -1.48 14.46
N ARG A 602 -14.76 -2.48 13.71
CA ARG A 602 -16.15 -2.92 13.64
C ARG A 602 -16.20 -4.43 13.60
N ASP A 603 -17.07 -5.01 14.41
CA ASP A 603 -17.37 -6.44 14.45
C ASP A 603 -18.80 -6.64 13.95
N ASP A 604 -19.04 -6.49 12.66
CA ASP A 604 -20.40 -6.54 12.11
C ASP A 604 -20.39 -7.20 10.73
N SER A 605 -20.75 -8.48 10.70
CA SER A 605 -20.66 -9.30 9.49
C SER A 605 -21.88 -9.19 8.57
N CYS A 606 -22.93 -8.56 9.08
CA CYS A 606 -24.20 -8.33 8.40
C CYS A 606 -24.38 -6.87 8.00
N PHE A 607 -23.43 -6.01 8.37
CA PHE A 607 -23.46 -4.60 8.09
C PHE A 607 -22.22 -4.16 7.33
N ASP A 608 -22.43 -2.99 6.76
CA ASP A 608 -21.50 -2.11 6.09
C ASP A 608 -20.40 -1.52 6.97
N ASP A 609 -19.14 -1.66 6.63
CA ASP A 609 -18.04 -0.88 7.22
C ASP A 609 -18.04 0.61 6.77
N GLY A 610 -19.24 1.15 6.56
CA GLY A 610 -19.51 2.46 5.97
C GLY A 610 -19.23 2.56 4.47
N THR A 611 -19.02 1.45 3.74
CA THR A 611 -18.78 1.39 2.27
C THR A 611 -20.06 1.29 1.42
N GLY A 612 -21.22 1.39 2.05
CA GLY A 612 -22.55 1.14 1.52
C GLY A 612 -23.02 -0.32 1.72
N ASN A 613 -24.06 -0.54 2.53
CA ASN A 613 -24.73 -1.84 2.84
C ASN A 613 -23.84 -3.06 2.54
N SER A 614 -22.94 -3.44 3.44
CA SER A 614 -22.34 -4.76 3.38
C SER A 614 -23.34 -5.81 3.90
N PRO A 615 -23.46 -6.94 3.20
CA PRO A 615 -22.74 -7.20 1.96
C PRO A 615 -23.34 -6.38 0.81
N GLY A 616 -22.48 -5.86 -0.10
CA GLY A 616 -22.88 -4.98 -1.22
C GLY A 616 -22.87 -5.63 -2.64
N PRO A 617 -23.50 -5.00 -3.65
CA PRO A 617 -23.41 -5.37 -5.07
C PRO A 617 -22.05 -5.93 -5.52
N LYS A 618 -21.99 -7.04 -6.26
CA LYS A 618 -20.72 -7.43 -6.90
C LYS A 618 -20.92 -7.71 -8.37
N LEU A 619 -20.14 -7.00 -9.19
CA LEU A 619 -20.25 -7.06 -10.65
C LEU A 619 -19.51 -8.27 -11.24
N HIS A 620 -18.29 -8.60 -10.76
CA HIS A 620 -17.47 -9.74 -11.24
C HIS A 620 -16.61 -10.34 -10.13
N LEU A 621 -16.25 -11.63 -10.21
CA LEU A 621 -15.28 -12.25 -9.29
C LEU A 621 -13.91 -11.54 -9.39
N ARG A 622 -13.29 -11.27 -8.23
CA ARG A 622 -12.04 -10.50 -8.11
C ARG A 622 -10.84 -11.33 -8.56
N SER A 623 -10.85 -12.57 -8.11
CA SER A 623 -10.01 -13.66 -8.55
C SER A 623 -10.83 -14.95 -8.54
N LYS A 624 -10.28 -16.01 -9.12
CA LYS A 624 -10.89 -17.35 -9.05
C LYS A 624 -10.81 -17.97 -7.64
N ASP A 625 -9.94 -17.44 -6.78
CA ASP A 625 -9.58 -18.02 -5.48
C ASP A 625 -10.37 -17.36 -4.32
N GLU A 626 -11.22 -16.38 -4.65
CA GLU A 626 -12.05 -15.68 -3.69
C GLU A 626 -13.11 -16.59 -3.03
N PRO A 627 -13.20 -16.60 -1.69
CA PRO A 627 -14.18 -17.42 -0.98
C PRO A 627 -15.62 -16.96 -1.26
N SER A 628 -16.45 -17.88 -1.77
CA SER A 628 -17.87 -17.62 -2.08
C SER A 628 -18.86 -18.26 -1.11
N THR A 629 -18.38 -19.12 -0.21
CA THR A 629 -19.21 -19.94 0.67
C THR A 629 -18.64 -19.99 2.07
N TRP A 630 -19.48 -20.33 3.04
CA TRP A 630 -19.07 -20.62 4.40
C TRP A 630 -19.81 -21.85 4.95
N GLY A 631 -19.27 -22.44 6.01
CA GLY A 631 -19.88 -23.58 6.69
C GLY A 631 -19.16 -23.94 7.98
N TYR A 632 -19.75 -24.83 8.77
CA TYR A 632 -19.11 -25.32 9.99
C TYR A 632 -18.08 -26.40 9.68
N ASP A 633 -16.90 -26.26 10.27
CA ASP A 633 -15.90 -27.32 10.29
C ASP A 633 -16.48 -28.54 11.02
N PRO A 634 -16.48 -29.74 10.38
CA PRO A 634 -17.14 -30.91 10.93
C PRO A 634 -16.44 -31.50 12.17
N VAL A 635 -15.23 -31.03 12.49
CA VAL A 635 -14.43 -31.48 13.64
C VAL A 635 -14.49 -30.47 14.78
N THR A 636 -14.25 -29.20 14.48
CA THR A 636 -14.17 -28.14 15.49
C THR A 636 -15.52 -27.48 15.78
N HIS A 637 -16.52 -27.67 14.90
CA HIS A 637 -17.81 -26.98 14.95
C HIS A 637 -17.69 -25.45 14.95
N ILE A 638 -16.59 -24.92 14.41
CA ILE A 638 -16.36 -23.49 14.19
C ILE A 638 -16.80 -23.15 12.76
N ALA A 639 -17.56 -22.06 12.59
CA ALA A 639 -17.87 -21.55 11.26
C ALA A 639 -16.59 -21.06 10.58
N MET A 640 -16.37 -21.43 9.31
CA MET A 640 -15.18 -21.03 8.53
C MET A 640 -15.58 -20.53 7.13
N SER A 641 -14.85 -19.52 6.63
CA SER A 641 -14.85 -19.08 5.22
C SER A 641 -13.43 -19.27 4.64
N PRO A 642 -13.26 -19.87 3.44
CA PRO A 642 -14.30 -20.61 2.70
C PRO A 642 -14.85 -21.79 3.51
N ALA A 643 -16.02 -22.31 3.09
CA ALA A 643 -16.59 -23.51 3.69
C ALA A 643 -15.55 -24.65 3.69
N PRO A 644 -15.26 -25.26 4.86
CA PRO A 644 -14.24 -26.30 4.96
C PRO A 644 -14.71 -27.59 4.27
N ALA A 645 -13.75 -28.42 3.85
CA ALA A 645 -14.06 -29.70 3.26
C ALA A 645 -14.91 -30.57 4.21
N GLY A 646 -16.03 -31.11 3.71
CA GLY A 646 -16.97 -31.91 4.51
C GLY A 646 -18.02 -31.09 5.27
N ALA A 647 -18.03 -29.76 5.16
CA ALA A 647 -19.12 -28.93 5.68
C ALA A 647 -20.46 -29.31 5.03
N ASN A 648 -21.50 -29.49 5.84
CA ASN A 648 -22.86 -29.76 5.39
C ASN A 648 -23.87 -29.30 6.46
N PRO A 649 -24.79 -28.37 6.17
CA PRO A 649 -24.96 -27.65 4.90
C PRO A 649 -23.86 -26.60 4.62
N VAL A 650 -23.72 -26.24 3.33
CA VAL A 650 -22.86 -25.14 2.87
C VAL A 650 -23.76 -23.95 2.52
N PHE A 651 -23.36 -22.76 2.97
CA PHE A 651 -24.10 -21.52 2.76
C PHE A 651 -23.33 -20.57 1.84
N GLN A 652 -24.05 -19.75 1.10
CA GLN A 652 -23.44 -18.62 0.39
C GLN A 652 -23.08 -17.54 1.41
N ARG A 653 -22.03 -16.77 1.13
CA ARG A 653 -21.69 -15.61 1.96
C ARG A 653 -22.77 -14.52 1.74
N ARG A 654 -23.36 -14.03 2.83
CA ARG A 654 -24.30 -12.90 2.91
C ARG A 654 -24.14 -12.21 4.26
N CYS A 655 -24.46 -12.95 5.31
CA CYS A 655 -24.17 -12.65 6.70
C CYS A 655 -23.37 -13.82 7.27
N TRP A 656 -22.41 -13.56 8.14
CA TRP A 656 -21.69 -14.64 8.81
C TRP A 656 -22.57 -15.23 9.91
N ASN A 657 -22.91 -16.52 9.85
CA ASN A 657 -23.53 -17.33 10.92
C ASN A 657 -24.79 -16.82 11.68
N HIS A 658 -25.28 -15.60 11.43
CA HIS A 658 -26.45 -14.98 12.04
C HIS A 658 -27.28 -14.19 11.00
N HIS A 659 -28.48 -13.77 11.40
CA HIS A 659 -29.34 -12.86 10.67
C HIS A 659 -28.95 -11.40 10.95
N VAL A 660 -29.39 -10.45 10.12
CA VAL A 660 -29.09 -9.00 10.24
C VAL A 660 -29.44 -8.40 11.60
N ASP A 661 -30.37 -9.00 12.34
CA ASP A 661 -30.74 -8.59 13.70
C ASP A 661 -29.82 -9.16 14.81
N GLY A 662 -28.73 -9.84 14.43
CA GLY A 662 -27.77 -10.49 15.33
C GLY A 662 -28.23 -11.84 15.87
N THR A 663 -29.40 -12.36 15.47
CA THR A 663 -29.87 -13.66 15.94
C THR A 663 -29.16 -14.82 15.20
N PRO A 664 -28.63 -15.84 15.91
CA PRO A 664 -27.92 -16.94 15.27
C PRO A 664 -28.80 -17.74 14.31
N ASN A 665 -28.23 -18.15 13.17
CA ASN A 665 -28.91 -19.05 12.23
C ASN A 665 -29.17 -20.41 12.87
N ASN A 666 -30.36 -20.98 12.69
CA ASN A 666 -30.71 -22.28 13.29
C ASN A 666 -30.17 -23.47 12.48
N ILE A 667 -28.87 -23.75 12.58
CA ILE A 667 -28.17 -24.72 11.71
C ILE A 667 -27.93 -26.04 12.42
N ALA A 668 -28.41 -27.14 11.82
CA ALA A 668 -28.21 -28.50 12.34
C ALA A 668 -26.72 -28.83 12.51
N GLY A 669 -26.33 -29.31 13.70
CA GLY A 669 -24.92 -29.63 14.02
C GLY A 669 -24.08 -28.45 14.50
N SER A 670 -24.65 -27.24 14.58
CA SER A 670 -24.02 -26.10 15.26
C SER A 670 -24.27 -26.16 16.79
N PRO A 671 -23.44 -25.49 17.61
CA PRO A 671 -23.64 -25.42 19.06
C PRO A 671 -24.97 -24.77 19.50
N LEU A 672 -25.60 -23.99 18.62
CA LEU A 672 -26.82 -23.21 18.89
C LEU A 672 -28.07 -23.81 18.22
N PHE A 673 -27.98 -25.02 17.68
CA PHE A 673 -29.09 -25.67 17.00
C PHE A 673 -30.25 -25.98 17.96
N ASP A 674 -31.43 -25.53 17.57
CA ASP A 674 -32.70 -25.86 18.23
C ASP A 674 -33.56 -26.69 17.28
N ALA A 675 -33.65 -27.99 17.57
CA ALA A 675 -34.44 -28.95 16.80
C ALA A 675 -35.96 -28.66 16.82
N THR A 676 -36.43 -27.76 17.69
CA THR A 676 -37.84 -27.35 17.76
C THR A 676 -38.20 -26.22 16.80
N LYS A 677 -37.19 -25.53 16.25
CA LYS A 677 -37.36 -24.47 15.26
C LYS A 677 -37.05 -25.00 13.85
N PRO A 678 -37.62 -24.39 12.80
CA PRO A 678 -37.22 -24.72 11.42
C PRO A 678 -35.71 -24.56 11.26
N ALA A 679 -35.06 -25.56 10.65
CA ALA A 679 -33.65 -25.45 10.31
C ALA A 679 -33.44 -24.39 9.23
N GLU A 680 -32.34 -23.65 9.34
CA GLU A 680 -31.93 -22.67 8.33
C GLU A 680 -31.74 -23.35 6.98
N LYS A 681 -32.23 -22.72 5.92
CA LYS A 681 -32.11 -23.28 4.56
C LYS A 681 -30.91 -22.67 3.87
N PRO A 682 -30.18 -23.44 3.05
CA PRO A 682 -29.19 -22.86 2.15
C PRO A 682 -29.85 -21.82 1.25
N ASP A 683 -29.11 -20.76 0.96
CA ASP A 683 -29.55 -19.75 0.02
C ASP A 683 -29.85 -20.38 -1.36
N PRO A 684 -30.85 -19.87 -2.11
CA PRO A 684 -31.08 -20.28 -3.50
C PRO A 684 -29.80 -20.08 -4.34
N ILE A 685 -29.67 -20.63 -5.55
CA ILE A 685 -28.52 -20.40 -6.47
C ILE A 685 -28.60 -19.01 -7.15
N PRO A 686 -27.49 -18.29 -7.43
CA PRO A 686 -27.55 -16.91 -7.92
C PRO A 686 -28.25 -16.87 -9.26
N ASN A 687 -29.20 -15.95 -9.43
CA ASN A 687 -29.91 -15.78 -10.68
C ASN A 687 -29.14 -14.80 -11.59
N PRO A 688 -28.41 -15.27 -12.61
CA PRO A 688 -27.60 -14.41 -13.46
C PRO A 688 -28.39 -13.39 -14.30
N SER A 689 -29.72 -13.37 -14.24
CA SER A 689 -30.59 -12.54 -15.10
C SER A 689 -31.31 -11.36 -14.41
N PHE A 690 -31.01 -11.06 -13.14
CA PHE A 690 -31.89 -10.21 -12.31
C PHE A 690 -31.69 -8.68 -12.38
N SER A 691 -30.68 -8.13 -13.07
CA SER A 691 -30.60 -6.69 -13.43
C SER A 691 -29.42 -6.42 -14.39
N PRO A 692 -29.23 -5.20 -14.95
CA PRO A 692 -27.97 -4.79 -15.58
C PRO A 692 -26.75 -4.89 -14.65
N GLN A 693 -26.97 -5.03 -13.34
CA GLN A 693 -25.98 -5.24 -12.27
C GLN A 693 -26.04 -6.66 -11.63
N GLY A 694 -26.79 -7.62 -12.21
CA GLY A 694 -26.87 -9.03 -11.76
C GLY A 694 -27.67 -9.28 -10.47
N ASP A 695 -28.07 -10.54 -10.20
CA ASP A 695 -28.45 -10.99 -8.85
C ASP A 695 -27.18 -10.99 -8.00
N ILE A 696 -27.08 -9.97 -7.18
CA ILE A 696 -25.96 -9.69 -6.33
C ILE A 696 -25.91 -10.73 -5.23
N ARG A 697 -24.77 -11.41 -5.13
CA ARG A 697 -24.35 -12.02 -3.88
C ARG A 697 -22.95 -11.56 -3.58
N TYR A 698 -22.83 -10.40 -2.95
CA TYR A 698 -22.47 -10.37 -1.54
C TYR A 698 -21.36 -11.32 -1.10
N TYR A 699 -20.21 -11.33 -1.80
CA TYR A 699 -19.09 -12.20 -1.45
C TYR A 699 -18.16 -11.60 -0.37
N GLU A 700 -18.33 -10.33 -0.01
CA GLU A 700 -17.72 -9.75 1.18
C GLU A 700 -18.63 -10.04 2.37
N GLY A 701 -18.14 -10.81 3.32
CA GLY A 701 -18.90 -11.34 4.45
C GLY A 701 -17.91 -11.74 5.51
N ASP A 702 -17.27 -10.73 6.06
CA ASP A 702 -16.18 -10.84 7.02
C ASP A 702 -16.73 -10.67 8.42
N ILE A 703 -16.01 -11.21 9.41
CA ILE A 703 -16.46 -11.11 10.80
C ILE A 703 -16.25 -9.70 11.34
N ALA A 704 -15.13 -9.07 10.98
CA ALA A 704 -14.81 -7.73 11.44
C ALA A 704 -13.92 -7.00 10.45
N THR A 705 -13.91 -5.68 10.57
CA THR A 705 -12.99 -4.79 9.88
C THR A 705 -12.22 -3.93 10.88
N HIS A 706 -10.99 -3.59 10.54
CA HIS A 706 -10.26 -2.52 11.22
C HIS A 706 -9.48 -1.69 10.20
N GLY A 707 -9.21 -0.44 10.53
CA GLY A 707 -8.44 0.42 9.65
C GLY A 707 -8.28 1.84 10.14
N LEU A 708 -7.90 2.71 9.22
CA LEU A 708 -7.73 4.14 9.40
C LEU A 708 -8.66 4.91 8.45
N HIS A 709 -9.44 5.82 9.01
CA HIS A 709 -10.17 6.84 8.27
C HIS A 709 -9.40 8.17 8.37
N ILE A 710 -9.03 8.74 7.22
CA ILE A 710 -8.41 10.06 7.09
C ILE A 710 -9.52 11.04 6.67
N THR A 711 -10.09 11.78 7.63
CA THR A 711 -11.16 12.75 7.33
C THR A 711 -10.53 14.08 6.91
N PHE A 712 -10.98 14.60 5.78
CA PHE A 712 -10.48 15.80 5.08
C PHE A 712 -9.04 15.69 4.55
N VAL A 713 -8.92 15.86 3.23
CA VAL A 713 -7.66 16.16 2.56
C VAL A 713 -7.89 17.47 1.80
N ALA A 714 -7.06 18.49 2.06
CA ALA A 714 -6.98 19.65 1.18
C ALA A 714 -6.51 19.20 -0.23
N ASP A 715 -6.26 20.11 -1.17
CA ASP A 715 -5.48 19.64 -2.34
C ASP A 715 -4.20 18.99 -1.81
N SER A 716 -3.80 17.84 -2.34
CA SER A 716 -2.50 17.21 -2.07
C SER A 716 -1.72 16.95 -3.35
N ASP A 717 -2.28 17.40 -4.47
CA ASP A 717 -1.77 17.21 -5.81
C ASP A 717 -1.02 18.48 -6.24
N ASN A 718 0.16 18.34 -6.83
CA ASN A 718 1.06 19.48 -7.05
C ASN A 718 0.85 20.16 -8.40
N ALA A 719 -0.40 20.27 -8.88
CA ALA A 719 -0.68 20.97 -10.12
C ALA A 719 0.05 22.32 -10.14
N GLN A 720 0.89 22.53 -11.16
CA GLN A 720 1.68 23.75 -11.38
C GLN A 720 2.97 23.90 -10.55
N LEU A 721 3.36 22.89 -9.76
CA LEU A 721 4.59 22.86 -8.94
C LEU A 721 5.36 21.54 -9.20
N THR A 722 6.68 21.51 -8.90
CA THR A 722 7.51 20.28 -9.03
C THR A 722 8.03 19.74 -7.73
N THR A 723 7.82 20.47 -6.64
CA THR A 723 8.09 20.02 -5.29
C THR A 723 6.74 19.73 -4.64
N PRO A 724 6.60 18.62 -3.91
CA PRO A 724 5.42 18.36 -3.12
C PRO A 724 5.13 19.54 -2.19
N VAL A 725 4.04 20.26 -2.44
CA VAL A 725 3.60 21.36 -1.58
C VAL A 725 2.49 20.96 -0.65
N ASP A 726 1.69 19.96 -1.03
CA ASP A 726 0.52 19.55 -0.27
C ASP A 726 0.43 18.02 0.05
N GLU A 727 1.56 17.30 0.08
CA GLU A 727 1.60 15.82 0.23
C GLU A 727 1.38 15.31 1.67
N ILE A 728 0.73 14.13 1.80
CA ILE A 728 0.67 13.32 3.03
C ILE A 728 1.57 12.09 2.85
N ASP A 729 2.68 12.07 3.57
CA ASP A 729 3.55 10.90 3.67
C ASP A 729 3.17 10.09 4.90
N SER A 730 2.78 8.84 4.69
CA SER A 730 2.37 7.96 5.79
C SER A 730 3.06 6.60 5.72
N GLU A 731 3.16 5.96 6.88
CA GLU A 731 3.60 4.58 7.02
C GLU A 731 2.60 3.80 7.87
N GLN A 732 2.23 2.62 7.39
CA GLN A 732 1.54 1.58 8.13
C GLN A 732 2.54 0.44 8.34
N ARG A 733 2.79 0.10 9.60
CA ARG A 733 3.64 -1.04 9.99
C ARG A 733 2.79 -2.14 10.56
N GLU A 734 3.02 -3.36 10.08
CA GLU A 734 2.32 -4.57 10.50
C GLU A 734 3.32 -5.65 10.88
N VAL A 735 3.32 -6.05 12.15
CA VAL A 735 4.11 -7.18 12.65
C VAL A 735 3.26 -8.44 12.60
N VAL A 736 3.74 -9.45 11.89
CA VAL A 736 3.03 -10.73 11.71
C VAL A 736 3.52 -11.73 12.76
N LEU A 737 2.60 -12.21 13.59
CA LEU A 737 2.86 -13.05 14.75
C LEU A 737 2.18 -14.42 14.63
N HIS A 738 2.64 -15.37 15.44
CA HIS A 738 2.00 -16.68 15.55
C HIS A 738 0.59 -16.53 16.14
N GLY A 739 -0.29 -17.48 15.85
CA GLY A 739 -1.63 -17.46 16.40
C GLY A 739 -1.67 -17.68 17.92
N ASN A 740 -2.75 -17.19 18.53
CA ASN A 740 -2.96 -17.15 19.99
C ASN A 740 -1.84 -16.38 20.72
N ALA A 741 -1.45 -15.23 20.18
CA ALA A 741 -0.45 -14.38 20.80
C ALA A 741 -0.94 -13.79 22.13
N GLY A 742 -2.26 -13.58 22.26
CA GLY A 742 -2.85 -12.72 23.29
C GLY A 742 -2.37 -11.28 23.15
N ASN A 743 -2.80 -10.40 24.05
CA ASN A 743 -2.45 -8.97 24.01
C ASN A 743 -0.92 -8.74 24.10
N VAL A 744 -0.31 -8.42 22.97
CA VAL A 744 1.12 -8.16 22.79
C VAL A 744 1.40 -6.84 22.06
N GLY A 745 0.38 -6.01 21.84
CA GLY A 745 0.48 -4.74 21.14
C GLY A 745 1.53 -3.79 21.71
N GLU A 746 1.61 -3.63 23.03
CA GLU A 746 2.69 -2.86 23.68
C GLU A 746 4.10 -3.40 23.35
N ARG A 747 4.23 -4.72 23.18
CA ARG A 747 5.53 -5.34 22.91
C ARG A 747 5.99 -5.12 21.46
N TYR A 748 5.07 -5.06 20.51
CA TYR A 748 5.39 -5.02 19.07
C TYR A 748 5.01 -3.71 18.37
N GLY A 749 4.18 -2.85 18.98
CA GLY A 749 3.64 -1.62 18.40
C GLY A 749 4.47 -0.36 18.60
N HIS A 750 5.65 -0.44 19.23
CA HIS A 750 6.45 0.74 19.63
C HIS A 750 7.73 1.00 18.81
N SER A 751 7.91 0.35 17.67
CA SER A 751 9.12 0.61 16.86
C SER A 751 9.12 1.99 16.19
N SER A 752 7.94 2.60 15.96
CA SER A 752 7.83 3.90 15.28
C SER A 752 8.04 5.09 16.23
N ASP A 753 7.50 5.03 17.44
CA ASP A 753 7.67 6.06 18.47
C ASP A 753 8.91 5.85 19.34
N LYS A 754 9.45 4.62 19.40
CA LYS A 754 10.71 4.29 20.09
C LYS A 754 11.64 3.52 19.14
N PRO A 755 12.09 4.11 18.00
CA PRO A 755 12.92 3.41 17.02
C PRO A 755 14.31 3.08 17.57
N LEU A 756 14.91 1.98 17.10
CA LEU A 756 16.32 1.67 17.34
C LEU A 756 17.21 2.81 16.84
N VAL A 757 18.16 3.23 17.66
CA VAL A 757 19.10 4.32 17.32
C VAL A 757 20.39 3.71 16.79
N THR A 758 20.81 4.15 15.61
CA THR A 758 22.02 3.65 14.95
C THR A 758 23.10 4.72 14.89
N THR A 759 24.35 4.31 15.15
CA THR A 759 25.52 5.21 15.04
C THR A 759 26.65 4.47 14.34
N ALA A 760 27.03 4.97 13.17
CA ALA A 760 28.15 4.45 12.38
C ALA A 760 29.45 5.19 12.71
N SER A 761 30.57 4.45 12.76
CA SER A 761 31.91 4.98 13.00
C SER A 761 32.96 4.08 12.35
N SER A 762 34.13 4.63 12.02
CA SER A 762 35.20 3.84 11.40
C SER A 762 35.72 2.75 12.34
N PHE A 763 35.95 1.56 11.81
CA PHE A 763 36.48 0.43 12.56
C PHE A 763 37.94 0.16 12.18
N GLY A 764 38.82 0.06 13.19
CA GLY A 764 40.23 -0.31 12.99
C GLY A 764 41.15 0.82 12.50
N SER A 765 40.65 2.04 12.30
CA SER A 765 41.48 3.23 12.18
C SER A 765 41.74 3.83 13.57
N ALA A 766 43.00 4.06 13.93
CA ALA A 766 43.33 4.90 15.08
C ALA A 766 42.84 6.32 14.77
N GLY A 767 41.69 6.70 15.33
CA GLY A 767 41.15 8.05 15.15
C GLY A 767 42.11 9.10 15.73
N PRO A 768 42.23 10.29 15.11
CA PRO A 768 42.86 11.42 15.80
C PRO A 768 41.98 11.78 17.02
N SER A 769 42.63 11.99 18.16
CA SER A 769 42.00 12.37 19.42
C SER A 769 40.95 13.47 19.27
N ALA A 770 39.87 13.39 20.04
CA ALA A 770 38.70 14.27 20.09
C ALA A 770 38.95 15.77 20.36
N ALA A 771 40.20 16.24 20.27
CA ALA A 771 40.59 17.62 20.51
C ALA A 771 40.45 18.55 19.27
N LEU A 772 40.27 18.03 18.05
CA LEU A 772 40.21 18.87 16.83
C LEU A 772 38.81 19.20 16.30
N LEU A 773 37.75 18.52 16.77
CA LEU A 773 36.36 18.77 16.32
C LEU A 773 35.78 20.08 16.92
N GLY A 774 36.24 20.50 18.10
CA GLY A 774 35.80 21.76 18.72
C GLY A 774 36.32 23.03 18.04
N ALA A 775 37.48 22.96 17.36
CA ALA A 775 38.11 24.14 16.78
C ALA A 775 37.62 24.48 15.36
N ARG A 776 37.16 23.48 14.59
CA ARG A 776 36.68 23.68 13.21
C ARG A 776 35.19 24.05 13.12
N GLY A 777 34.35 23.60 14.06
CA GLY A 777 32.95 24.02 14.14
C GLY A 777 32.80 25.51 14.46
N ALA A 778 33.58 26.02 15.40
CA ALA A 778 33.57 27.44 15.78
C ALA A 778 34.07 28.39 14.66
N GLN A 779 34.98 27.94 13.79
CA GLN A 779 35.45 28.75 12.65
C GLN A 779 34.44 28.78 11.50
N LEU A 780 33.63 27.74 11.32
CA LEU A 780 32.61 27.69 10.26
C LEU A 780 31.39 28.56 10.63
N GLU A 781 30.95 28.55 11.89
CA GLU A 781 29.88 29.42 12.36
C GLU A 781 30.26 30.92 12.30
N ALA A 782 31.51 31.26 12.64
CA ALA A 782 32.01 32.64 12.53
C ALA A 782 32.07 33.13 11.06
N ALA A 783 32.41 32.24 10.11
CA ALA A 783 32.44 32.57 8.69
C ALA A 783 31.04 32.77 8.10
N ILE A 784 30.06 31.96 8.51
CA ILE A 784 28.66 32.06 8.07
C ILE A 784 28.00 33.33 8.65
N ALA A 785 28.25 33.66 9.92
CA ALA A 785 27.76 34.89 10.54
C ALA A 785 28.33 36.16 9.87
N THR A 786 29.60 36.12 9.45
CA THR A 786 30.25 37.24 8.73
C THR A 786 29.71 37.40 7.31
N PHE A 787 29.29 36.31 6.66
CA PHE A 787 28.68 36.34 5.33
C PHE A 787 27.24 36.87 5.36
N MET A 788 26.44 36.50 6.37
CA MET A 788 25.06 36.99 6.53
C MET A 788 24.97 38.49 6.89
N LEU A 789 25.96 39.05 7.61
CA LEU A 789 25.98 40.49 7.91
C LEU A 789 26.30 41.39 6.70
N ARG A 790 26.85 40.84 5.61
CA ARG A 790 27.21 41.61 4.40
C ARG A 790 26.10 41.69 3.35
N MET A 791 24.96 41.02 3.55
CA MET A 791 23.85 40.97 2.57
C MET A 791 22.59 41.77 2.99
N ARG A 792 22.68 42.71 3.92
CA ARG A 792 21.56 43.64 4.16
C ARG A 792 21.54 44.75 3.08
N PRO A 793 20.42 44.95 2.37
CA PRO A 793 20.27 46.11 1.48
C PRO A 793 20.13 47.40 2.31
N PRO A 794 20.59 48.56 1.80
CA PRO A 794 20.39 49.84 2.47
C PRO A 794 18.89 50.18 2.47
N GLN A 795 18.37 50.55 3.64
CA GLN A 795 17.00 51.03 3.80
C GLN A 795 16.81 52.37 3.08
N ALA A 796 15.81 52.42 2.20
CA ALA A 796 15.05 53.60 1.81
C ALA A 796 13.60 53.16 1.60
#